data_AF-A0A7Y9ITK7-F1
#
_entry.id   AF-A0A7Y9ITK7-F1
#
_cell.length_a   1.000
_cell.length_b   1.000
_cell.length_c   1.000
_cell.angle_alpha   90.00
_cell.angle_beta   90.00
_cell.angle_gamma   90.00
#
_symmetry.space_group_name_H-M   'P 1'
#
loop_
_entity.id
_entity.type
_entity.pdbx_description
1 polymer ?
#
loop_
_entity_poly.entity_id
_entity_poly.type
_entity_poly.pdbx_seq_one_letter_code
_entity_poly.pdbx_strand_id
1 'polypeptide(L)'
;MIPDSFIQDLLARVDIVDVVGQYVPLRKGGANLLGLCPFHNEKSPSFTVSPTKQFYHCFGCGAHGTAIRFLMEHTGASFPDAVRSLAGNAGMKVPEEERSPRQRAARAQREAVVSRHSEVLETANTHYRQQLRTARPAIEYLKSRGLSGEIAARFGLGWAGNDRQGLKAVLPNYDDPLLVESGLVILNEEGRRYDRFRERVTFPIRNARGHLIGFGGRIIGKGEPKYLNSPETPIFSKGSELYGMWEGRTAIRSNGMVIVVEGYMDVVALAQLGIECAVATLGTATTPVHVQKLLRASDLVIFSFDGDKAGRKAAWRALEACLPLLRDDASIRFLFLPEGHDPDSYVREFGPDGFRTALKEAMSLSQFMLSELVGRHPMEEAEGRARCIHDARPLLQAMPAGALRMQVQRELAQLTRLTPEELTQLIHLEDVPSGPLVHAASGQRGTVMPVVRSESNSGQAGGAHAPGGQGDGPQDDGHFPDYEPDMDGQYEPYYDDAAGGYDPSGGQGGQGQQGGYGQGGYGQGGGKYGGQGGGNGGGNGNWKGGSGKSWGKFDKNFRGQREVPGAPPPARRVVTPIAQRLLQLLLTHPASVNELDDASETMLASTAGFETVRELVALVRTTGASHTGALIQAAEGTSLAQPLVMAATATIYEDELPDPAGELFDALRTIEFDAAAREQQALIAGGLTGDDAKARYLALKERMAELKKPRVIE
;
A
#
# COMPACT_ATOMS: atom_id res chain seq x y z
N MET A 1 12.76 7.46 -28.35
CA MET A 1 14.12 6.88 -28.28
C MET A 1 15.12 7.88 -28.83
N ILE A 2 16.29 8.04 -28.21
CA ILE A 2 17.38 8.85 -28.77
C ILE A 2 18.22 7.90 -29.65
N PRO A 3 18.58 8.26 -30.90
CA PRO A 3 19.35 7.36 -31.77
C PRO A 3 20.74 7.05 -31.19
N ASP A 4 21.18 5.79 -31.29
CA ASP A 4 22.51 5.36 -30.84
C ASP A 4 23.64 6.09 -31.57
N SER A 5 23.44 6.41 -32.85
CA SER A 5 24.36 7.24 -33.64
C SER A 5 24.56 8.63 -33.02
N PHE A 6 23.49 9.28 -32.53
CA PHE A 6 23.60 10.56 -31.84
C PHE A 6 24.31 10.43 -30.48
N ILE A 7 24.10 9.32 -29.77
CA ILE A 7 24.78 9.04 -28.49
C ILE A 7 26.30 8.87 -28.74
N GLN A 8 26.68 8.20 -29.82
CA GLN A 8 28.08 8.07 -30.25
C GLN A 8 28.68 9.43 -30.66
N ASP A 9 27.99 10.21 -31.50
CA ASP A 9 28.42 11.56 -31.92
C ASP A 9 28.58 12.52 -30.73
N LEU A 10 27.74 12.37 -29.70
CA LEU A 10 27.80 13.17 -28.48
C LEU A 10 29.01 12.79 -27.64
N LEU A 11 29.24 11.50 -27.41
CA LEU A 11 30.41 11.00 -26.69
C LEU A 11 31.72 11.30 -27.43
N ALA A 12 31.71 11.45 -28.76
CA ALA A 12 32.87 11.87 -29.54
C ALA A 12 33.19 13.37 -29.45
N ARG A 13 32.24 14.22 -29.02
CA ARG A 13 32.40 15.68 -28.88
C ARG A 13 32.61 16.16 -27.45
N VAL A 14 32.30 15.33 -26.46
CA VAL A 14 32.39 15.64 -25.03
C VAL A 14 33.65 15.02 -24.46
N ASP A 15 34.56 15.83 -23.90
CA ASP A 15 35.66 15.28 -23.10
C ASP A 15 35.16 14.93 -21.69
N ILE A 16 35.30 13.65 -21.32
CA ILE A 16 34.99 13.16 -19.98
C ILE A 16 35.82 13.83 -18.90
N VAL A 17 37.03 14.32 -19.20
CA VAL A 17 37.88 15.02 -18.24
C VAL A 17 37.22 16.32 -17.79
N ASP A 18 36.63 17.07 -18.73
CA ASP A 18 35.91 18.32 -18.43
C ASP A 18 34.62 18.03 -17.65
N VAL A 19 33.86 17.01 -18.06
CA VAL A 19 32.61 16.62 -17.39
C VAL A 19 32.85 16.16 -15.97
N VAL A 20 33.87 15.33 -15.72
CA VAL A 20 34.22 14.89 -14.35
C VAL A 20 34.84 16.04 -13.55
N GLY A 21 35.71 16.84 -14.18
CA GLY A 21 36.45 17.93 -13.53
C GLY A 21 35.58 19.03 -12.94
N GLN A 22 34.34 19.18 -13.41
CA GLN A 22 33.33 20.07 -12.80
C GLN A 22 32.91 19.65 -11.39
N TYR A 23 33.06 18.37 -11.04
CA TYR A 23 32.54 17.79 -9.79
C TYR A 23 33.62 17.17 -8.90
N VAL A 24 34.69 16.63 -9.51
CA VAL A 24 35.77 15.93 -8.81
C VAL A 24 37.10 16.66 -9.08
N PRO A 25 37.83 17.11 -8.04
CA PRO A 25 39.18 17.64 -8.21
C PRO A 25 40.14 16.57 -8.74
N LEU A 26 40.49 16.66 -10.03
CA LEU A 26 41.39 15.73 -10.71
C LEU A 26 42.86 16.19 -10.67
N ARG A 27 43.79 15.25 -10.49
CA ARG A 27 45.25 15.45 -10.55
C ARG A 27 45.88 14.49 -11.55
N LYS A 28 46.97 14.87 -12.22
CA LYS A 28 47.67 13.96 -13.16
C LYS A 28 48.30 12.78 -12.43
N GLY A 29 48.04 11.57 -12.94
CA GLY A 29 48.56 10.29 -12.46
C GLY A 29 49.09 9.46 -13.62
N GLY A 30 50.25 9.86 -14.17
CA GLY A 30 50.76 9.30 -15.42
C GLY A 30 49.93 9.71 -16.62
N ALA A 31 49.50 8.74 -17.44
CA ALA A 31 48.68 8.98 -18.64
C ALA A 31 47.19 9.27 -18.35
N ASN A 32 46.73 9.01 -17.12
CA ASN A 32 45.37 9.24 -16.67
C ASN A 32 45.31 10.36 -15.62
N LEU A 33 44.11 10.79 -15.27
CA LEU A 33 43.88 11.65 -14.11
C LEU A 33 43.29 10.83 -12.95
N LEU A 34 43.64 11.23 -11.72
CA LEU A 34 43.23 10.61 -10.47
C LEU A 34 42.44 11.60 -9.61
N GLY A 35 41.41 11.13 -8.93
CA GLY A 35 40.61 11.89 -7.98
C GLY A 35 40.09 11.02 -6.84
N LEU A 36 39.44 11.64 -5.85
CA LEU A 36 38.62 10.91 -4.89
C LEU A 36 37.29 10.52 -5.58
N CYS A 37 36.87 9.29 -5.41
CA CYS A 37 35.64 8.79 -6.01
C CYS A 37 34.40 9.52 -5.47
N PRO A 38 33.51 10.05 -6.34
CA PRO A 38 32.28 10.68 -5.88
C PRO A 38 31.17 9.68 -5.54
N PHE A 39 31.40 8.38 -5.73
CA PHE A 39 30.38 7.32 -5.57
C PHE A 39 30.55 6.48 -4.29
N HIS A 40 31.69 6.58 -3.62
CA HIS A 40 31.93 5.96 -2.31
C HIS A 40 32.95 6.79 -1.51
N ASN A 41 32.93 6.68 -0.19
CA ASN A 41 33.77 7.50 0.68
C ASN A 41 35.18 6.89 0.83
N GLU A 42 36.21 7.55 0.30
CA GLU A 42 37.61 7.10 0.37
C GLU A 42 38.57 8.22 0.79
N LYS A 43 39.73 7.84 1.37
CA LYS A 43 40.79 8.80 1.78
C LYS A 43 41.96 8.88 0.80
N SER A 44 42.12 7.87 -0.05
CA SER A 44 43.16 7.75 -1.06
C SER A 44 42.52 7.76 -2.44
N PRO A 45 43.01 8.52 -3.43
CA PRO A 45 42.44 8.54 -4.78
C PRO A 45 42.46 7.16 -5.45
N SER A 46 41.29 6.56 -5.68
CA SER A 46 41.14 5.36 -6.53
C SER A 46 40.33 5.62 -7.80
N PHE A 47 39.72 6.81 -7.92
CA PHE A 47 38.98 7.22 -9.10
C PHE A 47 39.92 7.64 -10.23
N THR A 48 39.86 6.95 -11.37
CA THR A 48 40.73 7.19 -12.52
C THR A 48 39.90 7.62 -13.73
N VAL A 49 40.31 8.67 -14.41
CA VAL A 49 39.70 9.17 -15.67
C VAL A 49 40.75 9.09 -16.77
N SER A 50 40.40 8.47 -17.90
CA SER A 50 41.32 8.31 -19.03
C SER A 50 40.98 9.28 -20.17
N PRO A 51 41.80 10.33 -20.43
CA PRO A 51 41.55 11.26 -21.54
C PRO A 51 41.57 10.56 -22.90
N THR A 52 42.45 9.56 -23.06
CA THR A 52 42.61 8.83 -24.33
C THR A 52 41.48 7.84 -24.57
N LYS A 53 40.93 7.21 -23.51
CA LYS A 53 39.89 6.18 -23.63
C LYS A 53 38.47 6.68 -23.36
N GLN A 54 38.31 7.94 -22.95
CA GLN A 54 37.03 8.61 -22.71
C GLN A 54 36.08 7.85 -21.76
N PHE A 55 36.65 7.22 -20.72
CA PHE A 55 35.91 6.58 -19.63
C PHE A 55 36.56 6.85 -18.26
N TYR A 56 35.75 6.70 -17.20
CA TYR A 56 36.21 6.63 -15.82
C TYR A 56 36.13 5.19 -15.28
N HIS A 57 36.99 4.88 -14.31
CA HIS A 57 36.97 3.65 -13.53
C HIS A 57 37.45 3.92 -12.10
N CYS A 58 36.70 3.44 -11.11
CA CYS A 58 37.05 3.50 -9.70
C CYS A 58 37.62 2.17 -9.24
N PHE A 59 38.89 2.13 -8.81
CA PHE A 59 39.51 0.90 -8.31
C PHE A 59 39.04 0.52 -6.89
N GLY A 60 38.46 1.45 -6.12
CA GLY A 60 37.87 1.16 -4.80
C GLY A 60 36.50 0.47 -4.88
N CYS A 61 35.55 1.03 -5.63
CA CYS A 61 34.16 0.55 -5.69
C CYS A 61 33.71 -0.08 -7.02
N GLY A 62 34.58 -0.17 -8.03
CA GLY A 62 34.25 -0.75 -9.35
C GLY A 62 33.33 0.09 -10.25
N ALA A 63 32.90 1.28 -9.81
CA ALA A 63 32.11 2.21 -10.61
C ALA A 63 32.88 2.60 -11.88
N HIS A 64 32.24 2.47 -13.05
CA HIS A 64 32.86 2.70 -14.35
C HIS A 64 31.84 3.22 -15.37
N GLY A 65 32.29 4.04 -16.33
CA GLY A 65 31.38 4.56 -17.33
C GLY A 65 31.93 5.66 -18.24
N THR A 66 31.08 6.10 -19.17
CA THR A 66 31.27 7.26 -20.04
C THR A 66 30.82 8.55 -19.35
N ALA A 67 31.03 9.70 -19.99
CA ALA A 67 30.55 11.01 -19.49
C ALA A 67 29.02 11.04 -19.20
N ILE A 68 28.21 10.39 -20.04
CA ILE A 68 26.75 10.27 -19.82
C ILE A 68 26.47 9.51 -18.52
N ARG A 69 27.10 8.34 -18.35
CA ARG A 69 26.92 7.50 -17.16
C ARG A 69 27.42 8.19 -15.89
N PHE A 70 28.54 8.92 -15.98
CA PHE A 70 29.05 9.73 -14.89
C PHE A 70 28.01 10.75 -14.41
N LEU A 71 27.40 11.51 -15.33
CA LEU A 71 26.39 12.51 -14.96
C LEU A 71 25.14 11.87 -14.37
N MET A 72 24.64 10.77 -14.94
CA MET A 72 23.48 10.05 -14.39
C MET A 72 23.74 9.55 -12.97
N GLU A 73 24.90 8.92 -12.73
CA GLU A 73 25.27 8.42 -11.41
C GLU A 73 25.55 9.58 -10.44
N HIS A 74 26.29 10.61 -10.85
CA HIS A 74 26.71 11.68 -9.94
C HIS A 74 25.57 12.66 -9.59
N THR A 75 24.79 13.08 -10.58
CA THR A 75 23.72 14.09 -10.37
C THR A 75 22.36 13.48 -10.06
N GLY A 76 22.14 12.22 -10.43
CA GLY A 76 20.81 11.58 -10.43
C GLY A 76 19.96 11.91 -11.66
N ALA A 77 20.52 12.57 -12.68
CA ALA A 77 19.82 12.85 -13.93
C ALA A 77 19.34 11.57 -14.63
N SER A 78 18.16 11.60 -15.24
CA SER A 78 17.71 10.52 -16.14
C SER A 78 18.58 10.49 -17.39
N PHE A 79 18.67 9.33 -18.07
CA PHE A 79 19.46 9.21 -19.31
C PHE A 79 19.12 10.31 -20.35
N PRO A 80 17.84 10.59 -20.69
CA PRO A 80 17.51 11.70 -21.58
C PRO A 80 17.87 13.10 -21.06
N ASP A 81 17.89 13.32 -19.74
CA ASP A 81 18.29 14.60 -19.15
C ASP A 81 19.81 14.77 -19.18
N ALA A 82 20.57 13.73 -18.88
CA ALA A 82 22.03 13.71 -18.98
C ALA A 82 22.51 13.90 -20.42
N VAL A 83 21.88 13.20 -21.39
CA VAL A 83 22.13 13.40 -22.82
C VAL A 83 21.79 14.83 -23.26
N ARG A 84 20.66 15.40 -22.83
CA ARG A 84 20.31 16.80 -23.14
C ARG A 84 21.26 17.82 -22.53
N SER A 85 21.73 17.59 -21.30
CA SER A 85 22.70 18.47 -20.63
C SER A 85 24.05 18.48 -21.36
N LEU A 86 24.60 17.30 -21.67
CA LEU A 86 25.84 17.19 -22.43
C LEU A 86 25.70 17.74 -23.85
N ALA A 87 24.61 17.44 -24.53
CA ALA A 87 24.35 17.95 -25.88
C ALA A 87 24.25 19.48 -25.89
N GLY A 88 23.56 20.08 -24.92
CA GLY A 88 23.50 21.54 -24.77
C GLY A 88 24.88 22.16 -24.59
N ASN A 89 25.73 21.58 -23.74
CA ASN A 89 27.11 22.04 -23.53
C ASN A 89 27.99 21.87 -24.79
N ALA A 90 27.75 20.82 -25.58
CA ALA A 90 28.45 20.54 -26.84
C ALA A 90 27.85 21.28 -28.07
N GLY A 91 26.85 22.14 -27.88
CA GLY A 91 26.15 22.83 -28.98
C GLY A 91 25.32 21.91 -29.89
N MET A 92 25.07 20.67 -29.46
CA MET A 92 24.32 19.65 -30.20
C MET A 92 22.84 19.69 -29.86
N LYS A 93 21.98 19.63 -30.88
CA LYS A 93 20.55 19.44 -30.69
C LYS A 93 20.24 17.94 -30.67
N VAL A 94 19.75 17.45 -29.53
CA VAL A 94 19.29 16.05 -29.41
C VAL A 94 18.16 15.80 -30.41
N PRO A 95 18.21 14.75 -31.24
CA PRO A 95 17.08 14.30 -32.04
C PRO A 95 15.92 13.95 -31.10
N GLU A 96 14.90 14.79 -31.10
CA GLU A 96 13.60 14.37 -30.62
C GLU A 96 13.01 13.43 -31.68
N GLU A 97 12.32 12.37 -31.26
CA GLU A 97 11.35 11.72 -32.14
C GLU A 97 10.44 12.79 -32.76
N GLU A 98 9.96 12.58 -33.99
CA GLU A 98 8.95 13.43 -34.62
C GLU A 98 7.60 13.32 -33.90
N ARG A 99 7.58 13.90 -32.69
CA ARG A 99 6.39 14.06 -31.88
C ARG A 99 5.45 14.95 -32.64
N SER A 100 4.21 14.51 -32.81
CA SER A 100 3.19 15.35 -33.44
C SER A 100 3.08 16.69 -32.70
N PRO A 101 2.66 17.79 -33.36
CA PRO A 101 2.43 19.07 -32.69
C PRO A 101 1.57 18.93 -31.43
N ARG A 102 0.58 18.02 -31.46
CA ARG A 102 -0.28 17.63 -30.32
C ARG A 102 0.51 17.04 -29.15
N GLN A 103 1.45 16.12 -29.39
CA GLN A 103 2.31 15.53 -28.35
C GLN A 103 3.26 16.57 -27.73
N ARG A 104 3.82 17.49 -28.54
CA ARG A 104 4.65 18.59 -28.03
C ARG A 104 3.84 19.55 -27.15
N ALA A 105 2.64 19.95 -27.59
CA ALA A 105 1.74 20.79 -26.82
C ALA A 105 1.32 20.14 -25.48
N ALA A 106 0.92 18.87 -25.51
CA ALA A 106 0.54 18.13 -24.30
C ALA A 106 1.70 18.01 -23.29
N ARG A 107 2.94 17.82 -23.76
CA ARG A 107 4.13 17.83 -22.89
C ARG A 107 4.36 19.22 -22.28
N ALA A 108 4.35 20.27 -23.09
CA ALA A 108 4.56 21.64 -22.61
C ALA A 108 3.49 22.05 -21.58
N GLN A 109 2.23 21.65 -21.79
CA GLN A 109 1.14 21.85 -20.83
C GLN A 109 1.40 21.11 -19.51
N ARG A 110 1.81 19.83 -19.54
CA ARG A 110 2.19 19.08 -18.32
C ARG A 110 3.36 19.73 -17.58
N GLU A 111 4.38 20.19 -18.31
CA GLU A 111 5.55 20.85 -17.71
C GLU A 111 5.18 22.21 -17.09
N ALA A 112 4.28 22.98 -17.71
CA ALA A 112 3.73 24.22 -17.14
C ALA A 112 2.89 23.97 -15.87
N VAL A 113 2.05 22.91 -15.86
CA VAL A 113 1.28 22.48 -14.68
C VAL A 113 2.23 22.13 -13.53
N VAL A 114 3.27 21.33 -13.79
CA VAL A 114 4.30 20.97 -12.79
C VAL A 114 5.03 22.20 -12.25
N SER A 115 5.42 23.12 -13.12
CA SER A 115 6.12 24.35 -12.72
C SER A 115 5.26 25.19 -11.77
N ARG A 116 4.02 25.51 -12.16
CA ARG A 116 3.11 26.35 -11.36
C ARG A 116 2.76 25.73 -10.01
N HIS A 117 2.50 24.42 -9.98
CA HIS A 117 2.22 23.71 -8.72
C HIS A 117 3.45 23.70 -7.80
N SER A 118 4.65 23.42 -8.34
CA SER A 118 5.87 23.36 -7.51
C SER A 118 6.27 24.74 -6.97
N GLU A 119 6.02 25.81 -7.71
CA GLU A 119 6.26 27.20 -7.29
C GLU A 119 5.43 27.61 -6.05
N VAL A 120 4.12 27.35 -6.04
CA VAL A 120 3.27 27.64 -4.88
C VAL A 120 3.63 26.76 -3.68
N LEU A 121 4.01 25.50 -3.93
CA LEU A 121 4.45 24.57 -2.88
C LEU A 121 5.79 24.99 -2.26
N GLU A 122 6.79 25.40 -3.04
CA GLU A 122 8.08 25.88 -2.49
C GLU A 122 7.96 27.24 -1.81
N THR A 123 7.02 28.09 -2.24
CA THR A 123 6.65 29.32 -1.52
C THR A 123 6.07 28.99 -0.14
N ALA A 124 5.10 28.06 -0.08
CA ALA A 124 4.54 27.57 1.19
C ALA A 124 5.61 26.91 2.06
N ASN A 125 6.48 26.06 1.48
CA ASN A 125 7.59 25.41 2.18
C ASN A 125 8.55 26.43 2.80
N THR A 126 8.90 27.47 2.05
CA THR A 126 9.77 28.56 2.52
C THR A 126 9.14 29.27 3.72
N HIS A 127 7.83 29.56 3.67
CA HIS A 127 7.09 30.12 4.80
C HIS A 127 7.10 29.17 6.01
N TYR A 128 6.74 27.90 5.84
CA TYR A 128 6.72 26.92 6.94
C TYR A 128 8.09 26.72 7.58
N ARG A 129 9.19 26.75 6.80
CA ARG A 129 10.57 26.69 7.31
C ARG A 129 10.97 27.95 8.07
N GLN A 130 10.45 29.12 7.70
CA GLN A 130 10.64 30.36 8.45
C GLN A 130 9.88 30.31 9.79
N GLN A 131 8.60 29.93 9.76
CA GLN A 131 7.75 29.75 10.95
C GLN A 131 8.37 28.77 11.97
N LEU A 132 8.97 27.67 11.50
CA LEU A 132 9.60 26.68 12.39
C LEU A 132 10.75 27.28 13.23
N ARG A 133 11.43 28.34 12.77
CA ARG A 133 12.56 28.95 13.50
C ARG A 133 12.14 29.63 14.81
N THR A 134 10.89 30.07 14.90
CA THR A 134 10.34 30.78 16.07
C THR A 134 9.26 29.97 16.80
N ALA A 135 8.68 28.93 16.17
CA ALA A 135 7.66 28.06 16.74
C ALA A 135 8.22 27.15 17.85
N ARG A 136 8.38 27.70 19.05
CA ARG A 136 8.96 27.01 20.21
C ARG A 136 8.35 25.62 20.51
N PRO A 137 7.01 25.41 20.50
CA PRO A 137 6.42 24.09 20.72
C PRO A 137 6.81 23.07 19.65
N ALA A 138 6.96 23.51 18.39
CA ALA A 138 7.38 22.64 17.29
C ALA A 138 8.85 22.26 17.38
N ILE A 139 9.72 23.20 17.76
CA ILE A 139 11.14 22.94 18.04
C ILE A 139 11.30 21.95 19.19
N GLU A 140 10.55 22.13 20.28
CA GLU A 140 10.62 21.24 21.46
C GLU A 140 10.08 19.84 21.16
N TYR A 141 9.01 19.74 20.36
CA TYR A 141 8.54 18.46 19.85
C TYR A 141 9.59 17.75 18.96
N LEU A 142 10.23 18.44 18.02
CA LEU A 142 11.27 17.83 17.17
C LEU A 142 12.48 17.36 18.01
N LYS A 143 12.89 18.16 19.01
CA LYS A 143 13.97 17.80 19.94
C LYS A 143 13.63 16.61 20.84
N SER A 144 12.40 16.50 21.34
CA SER A 144 11.99 15.32 22.14
C SER A 144 11.91 14.03 21.31
N ARG A 145 11.88 14.15 19.97
CA ARG A 145 12.05 13.05 19.01
C ARG A 145 13.50 12.85 18.56
N GLY A 146 14.47 13.53 19.19
CA GLY A 146 15.90 13.40 18.89
C GLY A 146 16.36 14.10 17.60
N LEU A 147 15.50 14.91 16.95
CA LEU A 147 15.82 15.51 15.66
C LEU A 147 16.58 16.84 15.82
N SER A 148 17.72 16.94 15.15
CA SER A 148 18.56 18.15 15.09
C SER A 148 17.99 19.22 14.15
N GLY A 149 18.51 20.45 14.28
CA GLY A 149 18.25 21.51 13.30
C GLY A 149 18.82 21.20 11.91
N GLU A 150 19.89 20.39 11.84
CA GLU A 150 20.55 19.99 10.60
C GLU A 150 19.70 19.00 9.81
N ILE A 151 19.17 17.95 10.46
CA ILE A 151 18.27 16.98 9.80
C ILE A 151 16.95 17.65 9.39
N ALA A 152 16.42 18.55 10.24
CA ALA A 152 15.24 19.35 9.91
C ALA A 152 15.50 20.26 8.70
N ALA A 153 16.68 20.88 8.60
CA ALA A 153 17.05 21.69 7.44
C ALA A 153 17.23 20.86 6.16
N ARG A 154 17.85 19.67 6.24
CA ARG A 154 18.07 18.73 5.13
C ARG A 154 16.76 18.22 4.53
N PHE A 155 15.84 17.75 5.38
CA PHE A 155 14.51 17.28 4.97
C PHE A 155 13.51 18.42 4.76
N GLY A 156 13.94 19.68 4.89
CA GLY A 156 13.10 20.86 4.68
C GLY A 156 11.90 20.99 5.63
N LEU A 157 11.97 20.41 6.83
CA LEU A 157 10.86 20.42 7.79
C LEU A 157 10.43 21.84 8.14
N GLY A 158 9.12 22.03 8.35
CA GLY A 158 8.52 23.33 8.66
C GLY A 158 7.43 23.25 9.73
N TRP A 159 6.84 24.40 10.04
CA TRP A 159 5.68 24.55 10.93
C TRP A 159 4.56 25.29 10.18
N ALA A 160 3.36 24.75 10.20
CA ALA A 160 2.24 25.29 9.44
C ALA A 160 1.62 26.58 10.02
N GLY A 161 1.97 26.98 11.24
CA GLY A 161 1.28 28.04 11.97
C GLY A 161 -0.09 27.59 12.50
N ASN A 162 -0.78 28.47 13.23
CA ASN A 162 -2.11 28.20 13.80
C ASN A 162 -3.22 28.92 13.01
N ASP A 163 -2.86 29.91 12.19
CA ASP A 163 -3.80 30.72 11.43
C ASP A 163 -4.56 29.89 10.38
N ARG A 164 -5.86 30.16 10.22
CA ARG A 164 -6.69 29.46 9.23
C ARG A 164 -6.34 29.81 7.78
N GLN A 165 -5.60 30.89 7.56
CA GLN A 165 -5.23 31.43 6.25
C GLN A 165 -3.81 32.04 6.29
N GLY A 166 -2.87 31.42 7.02
CA GLY A 166 -1.51 31.95 7.20
C GLY A 166 -0.74 32.12 5.88
N LEU A 167 -1.01 31.27 4.89
CA LEU A 167 -0.44 31.39 3.54
C LEU A 167 -0.84 32.70 2.80
N LYS A 168 -1.90 33.41 3.23
CA LYS A 168 -2.21 34.77 2.72
C LYS A 168 -1.06 35.76 2.90
N ALA A 169 -0.19 35.55 3.89
CA ALA A 169 0.95 36.43 4.14
C ALA A 169 2.08 36.31 3.11
N VAL A 170 2.08 35.26 2.27
CA VAL A 170 3.19 34.94 1.35
C VAL A 170 2.76 34.63 -0.09
N LEU A 171 1.48 34.30 -0.34
CA LEU A 171 0.98 34.00 -1.68
C LEU A 171 0.33 35.26 -2.30
N PRO A 172 0.77 35.73 -3.48
CA PRO A 172 0.26 36.97 -4.10
C PRO A 172 -1.25 36.98 -4.38
N ASN A 173 -1.83 35.81 -4.67
CA ASN A 173 -3.25 35.62 -4.86
C ASN A 173 -3.71 34.36 -4.11
N TYR A 174 -4.28 34.54 -2.92
CA TYR A 174 -4.81 33.43 -2.12
C TYR A 174 -6.12 32.84 -2.67
N ASP A 175 -6.80 33.58 -3.54
CA ASP A 175 -8.05 33.16 -4.17
C ASP A 175 -7.82 32.45 -5.51
N ASP A 176 -6.55 32.25 -5.93
CA ASP A 176 -6.18 31.41 -7.08
C ASP A 176 -6.70 29.96 -6.88
N PRO A 177 -7.45 29.38 -7.83
CA PRO A 177 -7.86 27.96 -7.80
C PRO A 177 -6.69 26.98 -7.66
N LEU A 178 -5.49 27.33 -8.15
CA LEU A 178 -4.27 26.53 -8.07
C LEU A 178 -3.91 26.12 -6.63
N LEU A 179 -4.32 26.90 -5.62
CA LEU A 179 -4.05 26.57 -4.21
C LEU A 179 -4.94 25.42 -3.70
N VAL A 180 -6.12 25.25 -4.28
CA VAL A 180 -6.99 24.10 -4.03
C VAL A 180 -6.50 22.89 -4.84
N GLU A 181 -6.15 23.07 -6.11
CA GLU A 181 -5.60 22.01 -6.98
C GLU A 181 -4.29 21.40 -6.45
N SER A 182 -3.38 22.23 -5.93
CA SER A 182 -2.14 21.81 -5.27
C SER A 182 -2.35 21.26 -3.85
N GLY A 183 -3.58 21.31 -3.33
CA GLY A 183 -3.93 20.83 -2.00
C GLY A 183 -3.34 21.62 -0.84
N LEU A 184 -2.91 22.88 -1.07
CA LEU A 184 -2.49 23.81 -0.02
C LEU A 184 -3.67 24.41 0.74
N VAL A 185 -4.80 24.62 0.05
CA VAL A 185 -6.03 25.23 0.57
C VAL A 185 -7.18 24.25 0.42
N ILE A 186 -8.07 24.23 1.42
CA ILE A 186 -9.38 23.57 1.33
C ILE A 186 -10.42 24.67 1.10
N LEU A 187 -11.25 24.47 0.08
CA LEU A 187 -12.51 25.19 -0.13
C LEU A 187 -13.62 24.31 0.44
N ASN A 188 -14.48 24.84 1.30
CA ASN A 188 -15.65 24.10 1.78
C ASN A 188 -16.95 24.49 1.06
N GLU A 189 -18.03 23.82 1.41
CA GLU A 189 -19.35 23.94 0.77
C GLU A 189 -19.94 25.36 0.84
N GLU A 190 -19.65 26.14 1.90
CA GLU A 190 -20.07 27.55 1.97
C GLU A 190 -19.07 28.53 1.33
N GLY A 191 -18.17 28.04 0.48
CA GLY A 191 -17.19 28.85 -0.25
C GLY A 191 -16.03 29.40 0.58
N ARG A 192 -15.88 28.98 1.85
CA ARG A 192 -14.84 29.47 2.75
C ARG A 192 -13.53 28.72 2.51
N ARG A 193 -12.48 29.46 2.18
CA ARG A 193 -11.10 28.96 2.02
C ARG A 193 -10.35 28.89 3.34
N TYR A 194 -9.57 27.84 3.56
CA TYR A 194 -8.61 27.76 4.67
C TYR A 194 -7.42 26.85 4.35
N ASP A 195 -6.26 27.15 4.91
CA ASP A 195 -5.02 26.39 4.72
C ASP A 195 -5.22 24.94 5.16
N ARG A 196 -4.81 23.97 4.34
CA ARG A 196 -4.95 22.54 4.64
C ARG A 196 -4.14 22.15 5.88
N PHE A 197 -2.90 22.60 5.94
CA PHE A 197 -1.98 22.34 7.03
C PHE A 197 -2.08 23.48 8.05
N ARG A 198 -2.40 23.12 9.30
CA ARG A 198 -2.51 24.02 10.46
C ARG A 198 -2.10 23.22 11.69
N GLU A 199 -1.38 23.85 12.61
CA GLU A 199 -0.87 23.29 13.88
C GLU A 199 -0.05 22.00 13.69
N ARG A 200 0.67 21.92 12.54
CA ARG A 200 1.38 20.72 12.08
C ARG A 200 2.86 21.00 11.77
N VAL A 201 3.73 20.06 12.17
CA VAL A 201 5.05 19.91 11.52
C VAL A 201 4.81 19.47 10.09
N THR A 202 5.37 20.18 9.12
CA THR A 202 5.27 19.85 7.70
C THR A 202 6.50 19.07 7.23
N PHE A 203 6.27 18.02 6.44
CA PHE A 203 7.26 17.14 5.84
C PHE A 203 7.12 17.28 4.31
N PRO A 204 7.94 18.09 3.64
CA PRO A 204 7.84 18.28 2.19
C PRO A 204 8.17 16.98 1.44
N ILE A 205 7.34 16.61 0.47
CA ILE A 205 7.48 15.39 -0.34
C ILE A 205 8.05 15.77 -1.70
N ARG A 206 9.20 15.18 -2.08
CA ARG A 206 9.88 15.46 -3.35
C ARG A 206 9.79 14.27 -4.31
N ASN A 207 9.63 14.55 -5.60
CA ASN A 207 9.71 13.52 -6.63
C ASN A 207 11.18 13.12 -6.92
N ALA A 208 11.38 12.15 -7.82
CA ALA A 208 12.72 11.70 -8.22
C ALA A 208 13.62 12.77 -8.88
N ARG A 209 13.07 13.92 -9.30
CA ARG A 209 13.83 15.09 -9.80
C ARG A 209 14.10 16.14 -8.71
N GLY A 210 13.64 15.91 -7.49
CA GLY A 210 13.78 16.83 -6.36
C GLY A 210 12.74 17.95 -6.31
N HIS A 211 11.80 18.02 -7.27
CA HIS A 211 10.73 19.01 -7.20
C HIS A 211 9.80 18.68 -6.03
N LEU A 212 9.39 19.70 -5.28
CA LEU A 212 8.37 19.56 -4.25
C LEU A 212 7.00 19.37 -4.90
N ILE A 213 6.31 18.31 -4.49
CA ILE A 213 5.03 17.87 -5.08
C ILE A 213 3.86 17.80 -4.08
N GLY A 214 4.15 17.82 -2.77
CA GLY A 214 3.12 17.83 -1.72
C GLY A 214 3.74 17.84 -0.33
N PHE A 215 2.91 17.68 0.71
CA PHE A 215 3.37 17.63 2.10
C PHE A 215 2.70 16.50 2.89
N GLY A 216 3.44 15.91 3.81
CA GLY A 216 2.91 15.30 5.03
C GLY A 216 2.83 16.32 6.16
N GLY A 217 1.93 16.13 7.11
CA GLY A 217 1.65 17.09 8.18
C GLY A 217 1.25 16.44 9.50
N ARG A 218 2.14 16.46 10.49
CA ARG A 218 1.91 15.84 11.81
C ARG A 218 1.48 16.87 12.85
N ILE A 219 0.33 16.68 13.48
CA ILE A 219 -0.18 17.63 14.49
C ILE A 219 0.68 17.61 15.77
N ILE A 220 0.77 18.75 16.45
CA ILE A 220 1.40 18.86 17.77
C ILE A 220 0.35 19.36 18.77
N GLY A 221 -0.24 18.42 19.52
CA GLY A 221 -1.31 18.72 20.47
C GLY A 221 -2.52 17.82 20.25
N LYS A 222 -3.72 18.35 20.55
CA LYS A 222 -5.00 17.65 20.34
C LYS A 222 -5.54 17.95 18.94
N GLY A 223 -6.11 16.94 18.29
CA GLY A 223 -6.82 17.07 17.01
C GLY A 223 -6.49 15.95 16.04
N GLU A 224 -7.36 15.75 15.05
CA GLU A 224 -7.29 14.63 14.11
C GLU A 224 -7.25 15.11 12.65
N PRO A 225 -6.73 14.28 11.73
CA PRO A 225 -5.96 13.05 11.98
C PRO A 225 -4.54 13.37 12.49
N LYS A 226 -3.90 12.43 13.21
CA LYS A 226 -2.52 12.58 13.74
C LYS A 226 -1.51 12.97 12.65
N TYR A 227 -1.59 12.30 11.50
CA TYR A 227 -0.90 12.64 10.26
C TYR A 227 -1.93 13.00 9.18
N LEU A 228 -1.67 14.07 8.43
CA LEU A 228 -2.46 14.53 7.31
C LEU A 228 -1.54 14.69 6.10
N ASN A 229 -1.92 14.12 4.97
CA ASN A 229 -1.16 14.28 3.72
C ASN A 229 -1.91 15.22 2.77
N SER A 230 -1.20 15.78 1.79
CA SER A 230 -1.81 16.36 0.59
C SER A 230 -2.85 15.39 -0.01
N PRO A 231 -3.92 15.90 -0.64
CA PRO A 231 -4.78 15.05 -1.47
C PRO A 231 -3.99 14.53 -2.68
N GLU A 232 -4.57 13.65 -3.50
CA GLU A 232 -4.04 13.41 -4.83
C GLU A 232 -4.11 14.74 -5.63
N THR A 233 -3.09 15.04 -6.44
CA THR A 233 -3.03 16.26 -7.27
C THR A 233 -2.47 15.91 -8.66
N PRO A 234 -2.52 16.81 -9.66
CA PRO A 234 -1.92 16.58 -10.98
C PRO A 234 -0.41 16.24 -10.96
N ILE A 235 0.28 16.44 -9.84
CA ILE A 235 1.74 16.25 -9.71
C ILE A 235 2.14 15.30 -8.56
N PHE A 236 1.19 14.80 -7.79
CA PHE A 236 1.43 13.97 -6.60
C PHE A 236 0.37 12.89 -6.45
N SER A 237 0.83 11.64 -6.37
CA SER A 237 -0.02 10.50 -6.05
C SER A 237 0.61 9.60 -4.99
N LYS A 238 -0.13 9.33 -3.92
CA LYS A 238 0.37 8.52 -2.78
C LYS A 238 0.67 7.08 -3.17
N GLY A 239 -0.11 6.54 -4.11
CA GLY A 239 0.06 5.18 -4.64
C GLY A 239 1.30 5.00 -5.50
N SER A 240 2.03 6.07 -5.83
CA SER A 240 3.27 6.00 -6.60
C SER A 240 4.49 6.62 -5.91
N GLU A 241 4.34 7.61 -5.04
CA GLU A 241 5.49 8.32 -4.45
C GLU A 241 5.93 7.76 -3.09
N LEU A 242 7.23 7.91 -2.79
CA LEU A 242 7.88 7.44 -1.56
C LEU A 242 8.64 8.60 -0.92
N TYR A 243 8.36 8.89 0.35
CA TYR A 243 9.07 9.92 1.11
C TYR A 243 10.52 9.50 1.38
N GLY A 244 11.47 10.44 1.41
CA GLY A 244 12.89 10.16 1.62
C GLY A 244 13.63 9.65 0.39
N MET A 245 12.92 9.26 -0.69
CA MET A 245 13.53 8.71 -1.90
C MET A 245 14.51 9.69 -2.56
N TRP A 246 14.23 10.99 -2.50
CA TRP A 246 15.13 12.03 -3.00
C TRP A 246 16.31 12.25 -2.04
N GLU A 247 16.04 12.41 -0.75
CA GLU A 247 17.02 12.74 0.31
C GLU A 247 18.02 11.60 0.55
N GLY A 248 17.60 10.36 0.35
CA GLY A 248 18.37 9.12 0.53
C GLY A 248 19.01 8.57 -0.74
N ARG A 249 18.75 9.12 -1.94
CA ARG A 249 19.18 8.54 -3.24
C ARG A 249 20.67 8.16 -3.31
N THR A 250 21.54 8.99 -2.75
CA THR A 250 22.99 8.75 -2.73
C THR A 250 23.35 7.62 -1.75
N ALA A 251 22.68 7.55 -0.61
CA ALA A 251 22.87 6.50 0.39
C ALA A 251 22.32 5.15 -0.09
N ILE A 252 21.15 5.14 -0.75
CA ILE A 252 20.58 3.93 -1.36
C ILE A 252 21.57 3.31 -2.34
N ARG A 253 22.12 4.13 -3.26
CA ARG A 253 23.10 3.65 -4.24
C ARG A 253 24.41 3.19 -3.59
N SER A 254 24.97 3.95 -2.65
CA SER A 254 26.27 3.63 -2.06
C SER A 254 26.24 2.44 -1.08
N ASN A 255 25.10 2.17 -0.44
CA ASN A 255 24.89 0.99 0.39
C ASN A 255 24.33 -0.21 -0.41
N GLY A 256 23.90 0.00 -1.66
CA GLY A 256 23.26 -1.03 -2.48
C GLY A 256 21.95 -1.54 -1.89
N MET A 257 21.25 -0.75 -1.08
CA MET A 257 20.08 -1.18 -0.28
C MET A 257 19.08 -0.03 -0.10
N VAL A 258 17.78 -0.34 -0.13
CA VAL A 258 16.70 0.56 0.31
C VAL A 258 15.88 -0.08 1.44
N ILE A 259 15.59 0.71 2.47
CA ILE A 259 14.78 0.28 3.63
C ILE A 259 13.42 0.97 3.52
N VAL A 260 12.32 0.21 3.53
CA VAL A 260 10.96 0.76 3.48
C VAL A 260 10.36 0.73 4.89
N VAL A 261 9.91 1.88 5.38
CA VAL A 261 9.26 2.06 6.69
C VAL A 261 7.86 2.67 6.51
N GLU A 262 7.05 2.73 7.58
CA GLU A 262 5.68 3.26 7.47
C GLU A 262 5.59 4.79 7.51
N GLY A 263 6.45 5.48 8.26
CA GLY A 263 6.26 6.88 8.61
C GLY A 263 7.38 7.84 8.19
N TYR A 264 6.99 9.12 8.01
CA TYR A 264 7.92 10.24 7.83
C TYR A 264 8.94 10.34 8.97
N MET A 265 8.48 10.11 10.21
CA MET A 265 9.32 10.20 11.40
C MET A 265 10.41 9.14 11.40
N ASP A 266 10.12 7.93 10.94
CA ASP A 266 11.05 6.80 10.88
C ASP A 266 12.19 7.10 9.91
N VAL A 267 11.87 7.60 8.71
CA VAL A 267 12.86 8.03 7.71
C VAL A 267 13.79 9.12 8.28
N VAL A 268 13.23 10.15 8.92
CA VAL A 268 14.02 11.25 9.46
C VAL A 268 14.84 10.84 10.69
N ALA A 269 14.31 9.96 11.55
CA ALA A 269 15.01 9.43 12.72
C ALA A 269 16.17 8.49 12.34
N LEU A 270 15.95 7.59 11.37
CA LEU A 270 17.00 6.73 10.81
C LEU A 270 18.10 7.58 10.15
N ALA A 271 17.72 8.59 9.36
CA ALA A 271 18.68 9.49 8.73
C ALA A 271 19.46 10.35 9.75
N GLN A 272 18.83 10.79 10.85
CA GLN A 272 19.49 11.48 11.97
C GLN A 272 20.60 10.62 12.62
N LEU A 273 20.52 9.30 12.52
CA LEU A 273 21.51 8.35 13.05
C LEU A 273 22.36 7.71 11.94
N GLY A 274 22.42 8.33 10.75
CA GLY A 274 23.28 7.90 9.65
C GLY A 274 22.79 6.66 8.88
N ILE A 275 21.51 6.30 9.03
CA ILE A 275 20.83 5.26 8.23
C ILE A 275 19.95 5.97 7.19
N GLU A 276 20.62 6.51 6.17
CA GLU A 276 20.01 7.44 5.21
C GLU A 276 19.32 6.77 4.02
N CYS A 277 19.33 5.44 3.93
CA CYS A 277 18.69 4.68 2.86
C CYS A 277 17.22 4.30 3.15
N ALA A 278 16.60 4.94 4.14
CA ALA A 278 15.20 4.74 4.51
C ALA A 278 14.24 5.57 3.62
N VAL A 279 13.11 4.98 3.25
CA VAL A 279 12.00 5.61 2.53
C VAL A 279 10.66 5.17 3.12
N ALA A 280 9.61 5.99 3.00
CA ALA A 280 8.28 5.67 3.54
C ALA A 280 7.15 5.74 2.52
N THR A 281 6.14 4.87 2.68
CA THR A 281 4.85 5.05 2.00
C THR A 281 4.08 6.22 2.60
N LEU A 282 3.08 6.71 1.87
CA LEU A 282 2.43 7.99 2.16
C LEU A 282 1.07 7.80 2.83
N GLY A 283 1.05 6.98 3.90
CA GLY A 283 -0.17 6.56 4.60
C GLY A 283 -1.03 5.60 3.77
N THR A 284 -0.41 4.82 2.90
CA THR A 284 -1.04 3.81 2.04
C THR A 284 -0.27 2.50 2.13
N ALA A 285 -0.94 1.39 1.78
CA ALA A 285 -0.23 0.13 1.53
C ALA A 285 0.79 0.31 0.38
N THR A 286 1.82 -0.52 0.39
CA THR A 286 2.79 -0.65 -0.71
C THR A 286 2.09 -1.09 -1.98
N THR A 287 2.37 -0.42 -3.10
CA THR A 287 1.82 -0.76 -4.42
C THR A 287 2.89 -1.40 -5.33
N PRO A 288 2.50 -2.10 -6.42
CA PRO A 288 3.45 -2.53 -7.44
C PRO A 288 4.26 -1.36 -8.03
N VAL A 289 3.68 -0.15 -8.12
CA VAL A 289 4.39 1.06 -8.59
C VAL A 289 5.50 1.48 -7.61
N HIS A 290 5.27 1.36 -6.30
CA HIS A 290 6.32 1.55 -5.29
C HIS A 290 7.43 0.51 -5.47
N VAL A 291 7.08 -0.77 -5.59
CA VAL A 291 8.07 -1.86 -5.77
C VAL A 291 8.90 -1.65 -7.04
N GLN A 292 8.29 -1.26 -8.17
CA GLN A 292 9.01 -0.89 -9.39
C GLN A 292 9.97 0.29 -9.18
N LYS A 293 9.65 1.27 -8.33
CA LYS A 293 10.58 2.38 -8.01
C LYS A 293 11.73 1.91 -7.10
N LEU A 294 11.45 1.03 -6.14
CA LEU A 294 12.44 0.44 -5.23
C LEU A 294 13.46 -0.42 -5.99
N LEU A 295 12.99 -1.38 -6.79
CA LEU A 295 13.81 -2.28 -7.62
C LEU A 295 14.57 -1.59 -8.79
N ARG A 296 14.27 -0.31 -9.05
CA ARG A 296 15.06 0.55 -9.95
C ARG A 296 16.16 1.33 -9.23
N ALA A 297 16.10 1.43 -7.90
CA ALA A 297 17.07 2.17 -7.09
C ALA A 297 18.07 1.26 -6.39
N SER A 298 17.67 0.02 -6.07
CA SER A 298 18.51 -0.98 -5.44
C SER A 298 17.96 -2.39 -5.70
N ASP A 299 18.87 -3.35 -5.85
CA ASP A 299 18.54 -4.78 -5.96
C ASP A 299 18.29 -5.44 -4.59
N LEU A 300 18.52 -4.73 -3.47
CA LEU A 300 18.17 -5.17 -2.11
C LEU A 300 17.12 -4.23 -1.49
N VAL A 301 15.92 -4.74 -1.31
CA VAL A 301 14.79 -4.04 -0.66
C VAL A 301 14.49 -4.71 0.67
N ILE A 302 14.50 -3.96 1.77
CA ILE A 302 14.11 -4.46 3.10
C ILE A 302 12.91 -3.67 3.59
N PHE A 303 11.75 -4.30 3.71
CA PHE A 303 10.61 -3.70 4.40
C PHE A 303 10.78 -3.90 5.91
N SER A 304 10.67 -2.83 6.70
CA SER A 304 10.73 -2.84 8.15
C SER A 304 9.35 -2.47 8.70
N PHE A 305 8.69 -3.44 9.34
CA PHE A 305 7.37 -3.29 9.94
C PHE A 305 7.43 -3.48 11.45
N ASP A 306 6.45 -2.89 12.13
CA ASP A 306 6.21 -3.09 13.55
C ASP A 306 5.95 -4.58 13.85
N GLY A 307 6.36 -5.05 15.03
CA GLY A 307 6.29 -6.46 15.42
C GLY A 307 4.90 -7.06 15.60
N ASP A 308 3.84 -6.27 15.40
CA ASP A 308 2.48 -6.62 15.77
C ASP A 308 1.66 -7.27 14.63
N LYS A 309 0.38 -7.51 14.88
CA LYS A 309 -0.55 -8.10 13.90
C LYS A 309 -0.89 -7.16 12.73
N ALA A 310 -0.81 -5.85 12.92
CA ALA A 310 -1.04 -4.87 11.86
C ALA A 310 0.18 -4.80 10.92
N GLY A 311 1.40 -4.72 11.47
CA GLY A 311 2.66 -4.76 10.74
C GLY A 311 2.81 -6.05 9.92
N ARG A 312 2.49 -7.23 10.49
CA ARG A 312 2.44 -8.49 9.70
C ARG A 312 1.44 -8.46 8.55
N LYS A 313 0.28 -7.83 8.74
CA LYS A 313 -0.75 -7.71 7.69
C LYS A 313 -0.32 -6.72 6.59
N ALA A 314 0.40 -5.66 6.95
CA ALA A 314 1.02 -4.72 6.02
C ALA A 314 2.17 -5.40 5.24
N ALA A 315 2.99 -6.21 5.91
CA ALA A 315 4.04 -7.03 5.30
C ALA A 315 3.47 -8.01 4.26
N TRP A 316 2.38 -8.71 4.59
CA TRP A 316 1.72 -9.59 3.63
C TRP A 316 1.21 -8.84 2.40
N ARG A 317 0.64 -7.64 2.58
CA ARG A 317 0.21 -6.77 1.46
C ARG A 317 1.38 -6.27 0.61
N ALA A 318 2.50 -5.93 1.23
CA ALA A 318 3.72 -5.57 0.53
C ALA A 318 4.33 -6.77 -0.23
N LEU A 319 4.25 -7.97 0.33
CA LEU A 319 4.62 -9.22 -0.35
C LEU A 319 3.77 -9.44 -1.60
N GLU A 320 2.44 -9.36 -1.49
CA GLU A 320 1.50 -9.48 -2.63
C GLU A 320 1.86 -8.49 -3.75
N ALA A 321 2.15 -7.23 -3.41
CA ALA A 321 2.60 -6.21 -4.37
C ALA A 321 3.98 -6.47 -4.98
N CYS A 322 4.81 -7.31 -4.37
CA CYS A 322 6.14 -7.67 -4.88
C CYS A 322 6.13 -8.84 -5.87
N LEU A 323 5.20 -9.81 -5.73
CA LEU A 323 5.24 -11.07 -6.49
C LEU A 323 5.34 -10.87 -8.02
N PRO A 324 4.56 -9.98 -8.68
CA PRO A 324 4.62 -9.79 -10.14
C PRO A 324 5.92 -9.16 -10.65
N LEU A 325 6.77 -8.67 -9.74
CA LEU A 325 7.94 -7.85 -10.04
C LEU A 325 9.25 -8.50 -9.59
N LEU A 326 9.19 -9.74 -9.12
CA LEU A 326 10.37 -10.50 -8.71
C LEU A 326 11.30 -10.75 -9.90
N ARG A 327 12.60 -10.60 -9.64
CA ARG A 327 13.69 -10.93 -10.55
C ARG A 327 14.64 -11.86 -9.83
N ASP A 328 15.29 -12.78 -10.55
CA ASP A 328 16.25 -13.72 -9.95
C ASP A 328 17.53 -13.03 -9.42
N ASP A 329 17.79 -11.78 -9.84
CA ASP A 329 18.93 -10.96 -9.42
C ASP A 329 18.63 -9.98 -8.26
N ALA A 330 17.37 -9.94 -7.79
CA ALA A 330 16.92 -9.03 -6.73
C ALA A 330 16.55 -9.76 -5.44
N SER A 331 16.79 -9.11 -4.30
CA SER A 331 16.50 -9.63 -2.96
C SER A 331 15.50 -8.73 -2.25
N ILE A 332 14.33 -9.27 -1.93
CA ILE A 332 13.32 -8.62 -1.11
C ILE A 332 13.25 -9.33 0.25
N ARG A 333 13.26 -8.54 1.33
CA ARG A 333 13.28 -9.01 2.72
C ARG A 333 12.28 -8.28 3.61
N PHE A 334 11.92 -8.91 4.72
CA PHE A 334 11.02 -8.41 5.74
C PHE A 334 11.70 -8.45 7.11
N LEU A 335 11.89 -7.28 7.70
CA LEU A 335 12.29 -7.09 9.09
C LEU A 335 11.03 -6.83 9.92
N PHE A 336 10.83 -7.66 10.95
CA PHE A 336 9.84 -7.42 12.00
C PHE A 336 10.59 -6.99 13.25
N LEU A 337 10.31 -5.79 13.75
CA LEU A 337 10.87 -5.31 15.01
C LEU A 337 10.20 -6.03 16.20
N PRO A 338 10.75 -5.95 17.43
CA PRO A 338 10.07 -6.46 18.62
C PRO A 338 8.72 -5.74 18.85
N GLU A 339 7.80 -6.39 19.56
CA GLU A 339 6.49 -5.83 19.86
C GLU A 339 6.60 -4.51 20.64
N GLY A 340 5.85 -3.49 20.22
CA GLY A 340 5.92 -2.13 20.78
C GLY A 340 6.96 -1.20 20.14
N HIS A 341 7.80 -1.68 19.21
CA HIS A 341 8.77 -0.86 18.49
C HIS A 341 8.38 -0.56 17.04
N ASP A 342 8.34 0.74 16.73
CA ASP A 342 8.52 1.31 15.38
C ASP A 342 10.03 1.53 15.08
N PRO A 343 10.43 1.75 13.82
CA PRO A 343 11.85 1.97 13.48
C PRO A 343 12.50 3.15 14.21
N ASP A 344 11.76 4.25 14.43
CA ASP A 344 12.21 5.38 15.25
C ASP A 344 12.53 5.00 16.71
N SER A 345 11.64 4.30 17.41
CA SER A 345 11.87 3.90 18.80
C SER A 345 12.97 2.86 18.91
N TYR A 346 13.00 1.87 18.01
CA TYR A 346 14.05 0.87 18.00
C TYR A 346 15.43 1.50 17.80
N VAL A 347 15.61 2.37 16.80
CA VAL A 347 16.93 2.96 16.52
C VAL A 347 17.37 3.93 17.63
N ARG A 348 16.43 4.56 18.35
CA ARG A 348 16.73 5.39 19.53
C ARG A 348 17.13 4.58 20.76
N GLU A 349 16.63 3.35 20.92
CA GLU A 349 16.94 2.48 22.06
C GLU A 349 18.20 1.63 21.82
N PHE A 350 18.26 0.93 20.68
CA PHE A 350 19.34 -0.01 20.35
C PHE A 350 20.46 0.61 19.49
N GLY A 351 20.31 1.88 19.11
CA GLY A 351 21.28 2.61 18.29
C GLY A 351 21.34 2.16 16.82
N PRO A 352 22.16 2.85 16.00
CA PRO A 352 22.29 2.53 14.59
C PRO A 352 22.92 1.16 14.34
N ASP A 353 23.84 0.69 15.19
CA ASP A 353 24.49 -0.62 15.05
C ASP A 353 23.56 -1.78 15.41
N GLY A 354 22.65 -1.58 16.39
CA GLY A 354 21.55 -2.50 16.67
C GLY A 354 20.63 -2.66 15.46
N PHE A 355 20.15 -1.53 14.90
CA PHE A 355 19.30 -1.56 13.71
C PHE A 355 20.02 -2.17 12.48
N ARG A 356 21.31 -1.85 12.26
CA ARG A 356 22.14 -2.49 11.21
C ARG A 356 22.36 -3.98 11.43
N THR A 357 22.23 -4.48 12.65
CA THR A 357 22.29 -5.91 12.96
C THR A 357 20.94 -6.57 12.66
N ALA A 358 19.85 -5.98 13.13
CA ALA A 358 18.48 -6.44 12.83
C ALA A 358 18.20 -6.53 11.31
N LEU A 359 18.68 -5.56 10.51
CA LEU A 359 18.57 -5.60 9.04
C LEU A 359 19.24 -6.84 8.40
N LYS A 360 20.26 -7.44 9.02
CA LYS A 360 20.91 -8.67 8.52
C LYS A 360 20.09 -9.92 8.81
N GLU A 361 19.28 -9.86 9.86
CA GLU A 361 18.38 -10.93 10.30
C GLU A 361 17.01 -10.87 9.59
N ALA A 362 16.80 -9.86 8.74
CA ALA A 362 15.59 -9.70 7.94
C ALA A 362 15.33 -10.92 7.04
N MET A 363 14.15 -11.49 7.22
CA MET A 363 13.67 -12.73 6.60
C MET A 363 13.52 -12.55 5.09
N SER A 364 13.87 -13.54 4.26
CA SER A 364 13.64 -13.44 2.82
C SER A 364 12.13 -13.45 2.49
N LEU A 365 11.75 -12.86 1.35
CA LEU A 365 10.37 -12.92 0.88
C LEU A 365 9.86 -14.37 0.77
N SER A 366 10.68 -15.31 0.30
CA SER A 366 10.31 -16.73 0.23
C SER A 366 10.03 -17.34 1.60
N GLN A 367 10.93 -17.14 2.57
CA GLN A 367 10.79 -17.62 3.94
C GLN A 367 9.55 -17.02 4.61
N PHE A 368 9.33 -15.71 4.46
CA PHE A 368 8.16 -15.04 5.01
C PHE A 368 6.87 -15.61 4.39
N MET A 369 6.80 -15.72 3.05
CA MET A 369 5.64 -16.28 2.35
C MET A 369 5.28 -17.68 2.85
N LEU A 370 6.26 -18.59 2.87
CA LEU A 370 6.05 -19.99 3.21
C LEU A 370 5.74 -20.17 4.71
N SER A 371 6.39 -19.42 5.60
CA SER A 371 6.11 -19.48 7.04
C SER A 371 4.70 -19.00 7.40
N GLU A 372 4.22 -17.94 6.75
CA GLU A 372 2.86 -17.42 6.93
C GLU A 372 1.79 -18.34 6.34
N LEU A 373 2.03 -18.95 5.17
CA LEU A 373 1.15 -19.98 4.60
C LEU A 373 1.05 -21.19 5.54
N VAL A 374 2.19 -21.78 5.91
CA VAL A 374 2.26 -22.93 6.84
C VAL A 374 1.59 -22.60 8.18
N GLY A 375 1.80 -21.39 8.71
CA GLY A 375 1.22 -20.96 9.98
C GLY A 375 -0.30 -20.81 10.01
N ARG A 376 -0.97 -20.76 8.83
CA ARG A 376 -2.44 -20.62 8.72
C ARG A 376 -3.18 -21.96 8.72
N HIS A 377 -2.49 -23.08 8.54
CA HIS A 377 -3.14 -24.37 8.29
C HIS A 377 -2.60 -25.51 9.19
N PRO A 378 -3.44 -26.48 9.57
CA PRO A 378 -3.00 -27.65 10.33
C PRO A 378 -2.23 -28.64 9.42
N MET A 379 -0.93 -28.41 9.21
CA MET A 379 -0.12 -29.14 8.22
C MET A 379 0.02 -30.67 8.47
N GLU A 380 -0.35 -31.18 9.65
CA GLU A 380 -0.44 -32.62 9.89
C GLU A 380 -1.67 -33.27 9.21
N GLU A 381 -2.76 -32.50 9.02
CA GLU A 381 -3.97 -32.93 8.32
C GLU A 381 -3.78 -32.86 6.79
N ALA A 382 -4.38 -33.79 6.04
CA ALA A 382 -4.33 -33.75 4.58
C ALA A 382 -5.08 -32.52 4.04
N GLU A 383 -6.20 -32.20 4.67
CA GLU A 383 -7.07 -31.06 4.46
C GLU A 383 -6.36 -29.74 4.78
N GLY A 384 -5.45 -29.73 5.77
CA GLY A 384 -4.59 -28.58 6.05
C GLY A 384 -3.56 -28.33 4.95
N ARG A 385 -2.88 -29.38 4.48
CA ARG A 385 -1.93 -29.28 3.37
C ARG A 385 -2.59 -28.92 2.04
N ALA A 386 -3.78 -29.47 1.76
CA ALA A 386 -4.58 -29.11 0.59
C ALA A 386 -4.99 -27.63 0.59
N ARG A 387 -5.46 -27.10 1.72
CA ARG A 387 -5.76 -25.66 1.88
C ARG A 387 -4.51 -24.79 1.73
N CYS A 388 -3.37 -25.20 2.27
CA CYS A 388 -2.09 -24.52 2.07
C CYS A 388 -1.70 -24.40 0.59
N ILE A 389 -1.90 -25.46 -0.21
CA ILE A 389 -1.65 -25.45 -1.65
C ILE A 389 -2.65 -24.53 -2.37
N HIS A 390 -3.92 -24.55 -1.99
CA HIS A 390 -4.96 -23.68 -2.55
C HIS A 390 -4.62 -22.19 -2.32
N ASP A 391 -4.31 -21.79 -1.08
CA ASP A 391 -3.94 -20.42 -0.72
C ASP A 391 -2.60 -19.98 -1.36
N ALA A 392 -1.67 -20.92 -1.57
CA ALA A 392 -0.37 -20.65 -2.22
C ALA A 392 -0.47 -20.52 -3.75
N ARG A 393 -1.44 -21.19 -4.41
CA ARG A 393 -1.61 -21.19 -5.87
C ARG A 393 -1.61 -19.78 -6.50
N PRO A 394 -2.46 -18.82 -6.08
CA PRO A 394 -2.49 -17.48 -6.70
C PRO A 394 -1.17 -16.73 -6.51
N LEU A 395 -0.49 -16.92 -5.38
CA LEU A 395 0.81 -16.29 -5.10
C LEU A 395 1.89 -16.82 -6.07
N LEU A 396 1.95 -18.15 -6.25
CA LEU A 396 2.90 -18.79 -7.16
C LEU A 396 2.60 -18.47 -8.63
N GLN A 397 1.32 -18.30 -9.00
CA GLN A 397 0.92 -17.86 -10.33
C GLN A 397 1.34 -16.41 -10.61
N ALA A 398 1.23 -15.51 -9.62
CA ALA A 398 1.67 -14.12 -9.72
C ALA A 398 3.19 -13.95 -9.85
N MET A 399 4.00 -14.92 -9.41
CA MET A 399 5.45 -14.88 -9.58
C MET A 399 5.85 -15.10 -11.06
N PRO A 400 6.72 -14.27 -11.66
CA PRO A 400 7.34 -14.56 -12.95
C PRO A 400 8.01 -15.93 -13.01
N ALA A 401 8.06 -16.52 -14.22
CA ALA A 401 8.84 -17.74 -14.46
C ALA A 401 10.34 -17.43 -14.30
N GLY A 402 11.00 -18.11 -13.36
CA GLY A 402 12.39 -17.88 -13.00
C GLY A 402 12.89 -18.89 -11.96
N ALA A 403 14.19 -18.83 -11.66
CA ALA A 403 14.82 -19.71 -10.69
C ALA A 403 14.21 -19.58 -9.29
N LEU A 404 13.86 -18.37 -8.86
CA LEU A 404 13.24 -18.12 -7.55
C LEU A 404 11.88 -18.82 -7.41
N ARG A 405 11.00 -18.71 -8.41
CA ARG A 405 9.70 -19.41 -8.43
C ARG A 405 9.88 -20.92 -8.31
N MET A 406 10.83 -21.49 -9.05
CA MET A 406 11.13 -22.93 -9.00
C MET A 406 11.64 -23.38 -7.62
N GLN A 407 12.51 -22.60 -6.95
CA GLN A 407 12.96 -22.95 -5.59
C GLN A 407 11.82 -22.87 -4.58
N VAL A 408 10.98 -21.84 -4.66
CA VAL A 408 9.81 -21.67 -3.77
C VAL A 408 8.78 -22.78 -3.97
N GLN A 409 8.51 -23.19 -5.21
CA GLN A 409 7.66 -24.35 -5.50
C GLN A 409 8.25 -25.63 -4.89
N ARG A 410 9.57 -25.87 -5.05
CA ARG A 410 10.24 -27.04 -4.47
C ARG A 410 10.15 -27.07 -2.94
N GLU A 411 10.32 -25.93 -2.27
CA GLU A 411 10.22 -25.82 -0.82
C GLU A 411 8.78 -26.03 -0.34
N LEU A 412 7.78 -25.46 -1.04
CA LEU A 412 6.37 -25.71 -0.75
C LEU A 412 6.00 -27.20 -0.90
N ALA A 413 6.47 -27.87 -1.95
CA ALA A 413 6.22 -29.30 -2.16
C ALA A 413 6.73 -30.15 -0.98
N GLN A 414 7.93 -29.84 -0.48
CA GLN A 414 8.48 -30.50 0.70
C GLN A 414 7.62 -30.25 1.96
N LEU A 415 7.17 -29.00 2.18
CA LEU A 415 6.31 -28.63 3.29
C LEU A 415 4.92 -29.29 3.21
N THR A 416 4.38 -29.51 2.01
CA THR A 416 3.08 -30.15 1.77
C THR A 416 3.15 -31.67 1.58
N ARG A 417 4.36 -32.25 1.68
CA ARG A 417 4.65 -33.70 1.52
C ARG A 417 4.31 -34.22 0.11
N LEU A 418 4.50 -33.39 -0.91
CA LEU A 418 4.39 -33.71 -2.32
C LEU A 418 5.75 -33.74 -3.00
N THR A 419 5.82 -34.38 -4.18
CA THR A 419 6.89 -34.17 -5.14
C THR A 419 6.74 -32.82 -5.85
N PRO A 420 7.83 -32.21 -6.35
CA PRO A 420 7.77 -31.02 -7.20
C PRO A 420 6.87 -31.21 -8.43
N GLU A 421 6.83 -32.42 -8.99
CA GLU A 421 6.03 -32.81 -10.14
C GLU A 421 4.53 -32.79 -9.82
N GLU A 422 4.11 -33.41 -8.71
CA GLU A 422 2.72 -33.37 -8.23
C GLU A 422 2.26 -31.94 -7.92
N LEU A 423 3.09 -31.14 -7.24
CA LEU A 423 2.74 -29.74 -6.96
C LEU A 423 2.62 -28.92 -8.26
N THR A 424 3.52 -29.14 -9.22
CA THR A 424 3.47 -28.48 -10.53
C THR A 424 2.16 -28.82 -11.25
N GLN A 425 1.80 -30.11 -11.29
CA GLN A 425 0.51 -30.53 -11.83
C GLN A 425 -0.66 -29.84 -11.13
N LEU A 426 -0.71 -29.86 -9.79
CA LEU A 426 -1.78 -29.22 -9.02
C LEU A 426 -1.92 -27.72 -9.33
N ILE A 427 -0.82 -26.97 -9.44
CA ILE A 427 -0.85 -25.52 -9.76
C ILE A 427 -1.39 -25.25 -11.17
N HIS A 428 -1.16 -26.17 -12.11
CA HIS A 428 -1.57 -26.08 -13.51
C HIS A 428 -2.88 -26.80 -13.84
N LEU A 429 -3.49 -27.53 -12.90
CA LEU A 429 -4.86 -28.02 -13.06
C LEU A 429 -5.83 -26.84 -13.13
N GLU A 430 -6.51 -26.73 -14.26
CA GLU A 430 -7.75 -25.94 -14.39
C GLU A 430 -8.86 -26.65 -13.60
N ASP A 431 -9.68 -25.89 -12.88
CA ASP A 431 -10.80 -26.44 -12.13
C ASP A 431 -11.91 -26.89 -13.10
N VAL A 432 -11.89 -28.15 -13.49
CA VAL A 432 -13.03 -28.82 -14.13
C VAL A 432 -13.92 -29.38 -13.02
N PRO A 433 -15.08 -28.77 -12.71
CA PRO A 433 -15.97 -29.30 -11.69
C PRO A 433 -16.58 -30.61 -12.17
N SER A 434 -16.02 -31.73 -11.72
CA SER A 434 -16.74 -33.01 -11.73
C SER A 434 -17.99 -32.83 -10.87
N GLY A 435 -19.17 -32.96 -11.48
CA GLY A 435 -20.47 -32.76 -10.85
C GLY A 435 -20.69 -33.63 -9.60
N PRO A 436 -21.80 -33.41 -8.86
CA PRO A 436 -22.03 -34.03 -7.56
C PRO A 436 -21.83 -35.54 -7.60
N LEU A 437 -21.10 -36.08 -6.62
CA LEU A 437 -20.94 -37.51 -6.40
C LEU A 437 -22.31 -38.11 -6.06
N VAL A 438 -23.06 -38.49 -7.09
CA VAL A 438 -24.32 -39.23 -6.93
C VAL A 438 -23.96 -40.55 -6.24
N HIS A 439 -24.43 -40.72 -5.00
CA HIS A 439 -24.35 -42.00 -4.31
C HIS A 439 -24.96 -43.08 -5.21
N ALA A 440 -24.15 -44.05 -5.61
CA ALA A 440 -24.62 -45.23 -6.32
C ALA A 440 -25.53 -46.04 -5.38
N ALA A 441 -26.83 -45.73 -5.44
CA ALA A 441 -27.83 -46.42 -4.66
C ALA A 441 -27.83 -47.91 -5.05
N SER A 442 -27.48 -48.76 -4.09
CA SER A 442 -27.45 -50.21 -4.28
C SER A 442 -28.85 -50.76 -4.54
N GLY A 443 -29.16 -51.09 -5.79
CA GLY A 443 -30.38 -51.84 -6.09
C GLY A 443 -30.88 -51.79 -7.52
N GLN A 444 -30.32 -52.62 -8.40
CA GLN A 444 -31.06 -53.77 -8.94
C GLN A 444 -30.17 -54.71 -9.78
N ARG A 445 -30.59 -55.99 -9.79
CA ARG A 445 -29.88 -57.16 -10.32
C ARG A 445 -29.44 -56.98 -11.77
N GLY A 446 -28.16 -57.19 -12.05
CA GLY A 446 -27.64 -57.26 -13.41
C GLY A 446 -28.10 -58.54 -14.14
N THR A 447 -28.64 -58.37 -15.34
CA THR A 447 -28.73 -59.43 -16.36
C THR A 447 -27.48 -59.40 -17.22
N VAL A 448 -26.61 -60.40 -17.06
CA VAL A 448 -25.43 -60.59 -17.92
C VAL A 448 -25.68 -61.76 -18.87
N MET A 449 -25.45 -61.54 -20.17
CA MET A 449 -25.40 -62.54 -21.24
C MET A 449 -24.26 -62.14 -22.21
N PRO A 450 -23.62 -63.09 -22.92
CA PRO A 450 -22.28 -63.48 -22.49
C PRO A 450 -21.16 -63.17 -23.49
N VAL A 451 -19.92 -63.14 -23.01
CA VAL A 451 -18.70 -63.21 -23.84
C VAL A 451 -18.24 -64.66 -23.92
N VAL A 452 -17.97 -65.12 -25.13
CA VAL A 452 -17.53 -66.50 -25.44
C VAL A 452 -16.05 -66.69 -25.12
N ARG A 453 -15.72 -67.70 -24.30
CA ARG A 453 -14.68 -68.73 -24.57
C ARG A 453 -14.59 -69.79 -23.44
N SER A 454 -14.85 -71.05 -23.82
CA SER A 454 -14.16 -72.31 -23.42
C SER A 454 -13.35 -72.31 -22.08
N GLU A 455 -13.54 -73.22 -21.10
CA GLU A 455 -13.59 -74.70 -21.18
C GLU A 455 -14.24 -75.41 -19.95
N SER A 456 -14.61 -76.68 -20.15
CA SER A 456 -14.88 -77.82 -19.23
C SER A 456 -15.12 -77.68 -17.69
N ASN A 457 -16.38 -77.95 -17.31
CA ASN A 457 -16.86 -79.17 -16.58
C ASN A 457 -16.87 -79.31 -15.02
N SER A 458 -18.06 -79.73 -14.53
CA SER A 458 -18.39 -80.57 -13.34
C SER A 458 -18.37 -80.01 -11.90
N GLY A 459 -19.42 -80.33 -11.09
CA GLY A 459 -19.28 -80.42 -9.61
C GLY A 459 -20.44 -80.00 -8.65
N GLN A 460 -21.60 -80.67 -8.68
CA GLN A 460 -22.57 -80.96 -7.57
C GLN A 460 -22.70 -80.11 -6.25
N ALA A 461 -23.93 -79.59 -6.03
CA ALA A 461 -24.92 -79.93 -4.96
C ALA A 461 -24.78 -79.58 -3.44
N GLY A 462 -25.92 -79.13 -2.86
CA GLY A 462 -26.30 -79.16 -1.41
C GLY A 462 -25.99 -77.89 -0.58
N GLY A 463 -26.77 -77.47 0.44
CA GLY A 463 -28.11 -77.88 0.90
C GLY A 463 -28.53 -77.32 2.29
N ALA A 464 -29.76 -76.79 2.40
CA ALA A 464 -30.68 -76.76 3.56
C ALA A 464 -30.43 -75.98 4.90
N HIS A 465 -31.60 -75.66 5.53
CA HIS A 465 -31.93 -75.43 6.97
C HIS A 465 -32.02 -74.02 7.62
N ALA A 466 -33.19 -73.78 8.23
CA ALA A 466 -33.52 -72.86 9.34
C ALA A 466 -34.02 -73.70 10.56
N PRO A 467 -34.06 -73.19 11.81
CA PRO A 467 -35.18 -72.40 12.41
C PRO A 467 -34.69 -71.28 13.40
N GLY A 468 -35.49 -70.55 14.22
CA GLY A 468 -36.95 -70.35 14.34
C GLY A 468 -37.46 -70.14 15.80
N GLY A 469 -38.20 -69.05 16.08
CA GLY A 469 -38.81 -68.67 17.40
C GLY A 469 -39.16 -67.16 17.43
N GLN A 470 -40.42 -66.70 17.56
CA GLN A 470 -41.27 -66.54 18.78
C GLN A 470 -40.73 -65.48 19.79
N GLY A 471 -41.49 -64.49 20.29
CA GLY A 471 -42.88 -64.02 20.03
C GLY A 471 -43.32 -62.91 21.03
N ASP A 472 -44.36 -62.13 20.69
CA ASP A 472 -45.27 -61.27 21.52
C ASP A 472 -44.65 -60.17 22.43
N GLY A 473 -45.21 -58.98 22.72
CA GLY A 473 -46.56 -58.37 22.70
C GLY A 473 -46.56 -57.18 23.73
N PRO A 474 -47.51 -56.21 23.71
CA PRO A 474 -47.32 -54.87 24.34
C PRO A 474 -48.26 -54.50 25.53
N GLN A 475 -48.15 -53.24 26.00
CA GLN A 475 -48.96 -52.46 27.01
C GLN A 475 -48.27 -52.37 28.41
N ASP A 476 -47.69 -51.21 28.77
CA ASP A 476 -48.24 -50.13 29.67
C ASP A 476 -47.72 -50.27 31.13
N ASP A 477 -47.78 -49.32 32.10
CA ASP A 477 -48.29 -47.94 32.16
C ASP A 477 -47.42 -47.00 33.06
N GLY A 478 -47.76 -45.69 33.14
CA GLY A 478 -47.78 -44.96 34.42
C GLY A 478 -46.68 -43.94 34.81
N HIS A 479 -47.05 -42.64 34.83
CA HIS A 479 -46.58 -41.54 35.71
C HIS A 479 -45.20 -40.83 35.53
N PHE A 480 -45.25 -39.54 35.13
CA PHE A 480 -44.48 -38.40 35.69
C PHE A 480 -45.34 -37.11 35.54
N PRO A 481 -45.22 -36.07 36.41
CA PRO A 481 -46.17 -34.95 36.49
C PRO A 481 -45.75 -33.66 35.74
N ASP A 482 -46.69 -32.71 35.70
CA ASP A 482 -46.76 -31.56 34.78
C ASP A 482 -45.91 -30.32 35.14
N TYR A 483 -45.56 -29.51 34.13
CA TYR A 483 -45.74 -28.04 34.14
C TYR A 483 -45.76 -27.45 32.71
N GLU A 484 -46.60 -26.43 32.49
CA GLU A 484 -46.88 -25.81 31.19
C GLU A 484 -45.98 -24.58 30.86
N PRO A 485 -45.99 -24.06 29.61
CA PRO A 485 -45.07 -23.02 29.15
C PRO A 485 -45.69 -21.61 29.06
N ASP A 486 -45.00 -20.60 29.57
CA ASP A 486 -45.37 -19.19 29.39
C ASP A 486 -44.57 -18.49 28.27
N MET A 487 -45.32 -17.73 27.47
CA MET A 487 -44.82 -16.70 26.55
C MET A 487 -44.47 -15.41 27.31
N ASP A 488 -44.08 -14.38 26.54
CA ASP A 488 -43.98 -12.95 26.89
C ASP A 488 -42.58 -12.42 27.22
N GLY A 489 -42.07 -11.57 26.32
CA GLY A 489 -40.79 -10.88 26.42
C GLY A 489 -40.78 -9.65 25.53
N GLN A 490 -41.34 -8.55 26.03
CA GLN A 490 -41.62 -7.34 25.26
C GLN A 490 -40.36 -6.52 24.94
N TYR A 491 -40.42 -5.76 23.85
CA TYR A 491 -39.38 -4.87 23.33
C TYR A 491 -39.86 -3.42 23.46
N GLU A 492 -39.13 -2.56 24.19
CA GLU A 492 -39.30 -1.11 24.15
C GLU A 492 -37.97 -0.35 24.41
N PRO A 493 -37.86 0.94 24.00
CA PRO A 493 -36.60 1.49 23.53
C PRO A 493 -35.98 2.57 24.44
N TYR A 494 -34.71 2.91 24.18
CA TYR A 494 -34.03 4.02 24.86
C TYR A 494 -34.12 5.30 24.01
N TYR A 495 -34.75 6.34 24.55
CA TYR A 495 -34.80 7.68 23.98
C TYR A 495 -33.57 8.51 24.38
N ASP A 496 -33.21 9.46 23.53
CA ASP A 496 -32.28 10.56 23.80
C ASP A 496 -33.10 11.83 24.01
N ASP A 497 -32.88 12.55 25.12
CA ASP A 497 -33.14 13.99 25.29
C ASP A 497 -32.96 14.43 26.75
N ALA A 498 -32.13 15.46 26.98
CA ALA A 498 -32.55 16.69 27.65
C ALA A 498 -31.37 17.67 27.86
N ALA A 499 -31.52 18.89 27.36
CA ALA A 499 -30.72 20.03 27.79
C ALA A 499 -31.20 20.54 29.18
N GLY A 500 -30.26 21.01 30.00
CA GLY A 500 -30.58 21.66 31.28
C GLY A 500 -29.34 22.34 31.87
N GLY A 501 -29.27 23.67 31.79
CA GLY A 501 -28.17 24.45 32.35
C GLY A 501 -28.40 24.84 33.81
N TYR A 502 -27.31 25.14 34.53
CA TYR A 502 -27.36 25.91 35.77
C TYR A 502 -26.07 26.72 35.96
N ASP A 503 -26.22 28.03 36.16
CA ASP A 503 -25.19 28.94 36.71
C ASP A 503 -25.22 28.83 38.24
N PRO A 504 -24.09 28.99 38.94
CA PRO A 504 -24.03 30.19 39.76
C PRO A 504 -22.67 30.87 39.78
N SER A 505 -22.71 32.14 39.41
CA SER A 505 -21.69 33.16 39.63
C SER A 505 -21.48 33.51 41.12
N GLY A 506 -20.25 33.95 41.48
CA GLY A 506 -19.99 34.80 42.65
C GLY A 506 -19.00 34.28 43.70
N GLY A 507 -17.83 34.92 43.82
CA GLY A 507 -16.88 34.67 44.92
C GLY A 507 -15.47 35.22 44.68
N GLN A 508 -15.23 36.51 44.99
CA GLN A 508 -13.93 37.18 44.83
C GLN A 508 -12.99 36.99 46.03
N GLY A 509 -11.67 37.11 45.79
CA GLY A 509 -10.75 37.82 46.68
C GLY A 509 -9.62 37.02 47.33
N GLY A 510 -8.38 37.52 47.21
CA GLY A 510 -7.22 37.02 47.96
C GLY A 510 -5.86 37.37 47.34
N GLN A 511 -5.23 38.46 47.79
CA GLN A 511 -3.87 38.86 47.40
C GLN A 511 -2.82 38.36 48.42
N GLY A 512 -1.56 38.17 47.98
CA GLY A 512 -0.38 37.94 48.84
C GLY A 512 0.76 37.29 48.05
N GLN A 513 1.74 38.03 47.52
CA GLN A 513 2.98 38.54 48.15
C GLN A 513 4.16 37.54 48.25
N GLN A 514 5.17 37.84 47.42
CA GLN A 514 6.63 37.93 47.70
C GLN A 514 7.42 36.78 48.36
N GLY A 515 8.58 36.49 47.74
CA GLY A 515 9.70 35.71 48.29
C GLY A 515 10.20 34.64 47.30
N GLY A 516 11.49 34.46 47.00
CA GLY A 516 12.68 35.22 47.41
C GLY A 516 13.94 34.35 47.48
N TYR A 517 14.87 34.55 46.55
CA TYR A 517 16.28 34.11 46.58
C TYR A 517 16.63 32.61 46.48
N GLY A 518 17.69 32.31 45.70
CA GLY A 518 18.21 30.96 45.47
C GLY A 518 19.38 30.97 44.47
N GLN A 519 20.50 31.57 44.87
CA GLN A 519 21.75 31.62 44.08
C GLN A 519 22.56 30.32 44.21
N GLY A 520 23.34 29.99 43.17
CA GLY A 520 24.39 28.98 43.18
C GLY A 520 24.31 28.05 41.96
N GLY A 521 25.40 27.70 41.29
CA GLY A 521 26.81 28.02 41.50
C GLY A 521 27.67 27.10 40.62
N TYR A 522 28.71 27.64 40.00
CA TYR A 522 29.49 26.93 38.97
C TYR A 522 30.26 25.71 39.53
N GLY A 523 30.33 24.63 38.73
CA GLY A 523 31.18 23.47 38.99
C GLY A 523 31.82 22.94 37.71
N GLN A 524 33.07 23.33 37.45
CA GLN A 524 33.91 22.70 36.42
C GLN A 524 34.39 21.33 36.90
N GLY A 525 34.52 20.36 35.99
CA GLY A 525 35.06 19.04 36.29
C GLY A 525 35.49 18.30 35.02
N GLY A 526 36.62 18.68 34.44
CA GLY A 526 37.17 18.00 33.28
C GLY A 526 37.94 16.73 33.65
N GLY A 527 37.79 15.67 32.87
CA GLY A 527 38.61 14.45 32.93
C GLY A 527 38.95 13.97 31.53
N LYS A 528 40.23 13.97 31.16
CA LYS A 528 40.78 13.45 29.90
C LYS A 528 41.68 12.23 30.15
N TYR A 529 41.95 11.51 29.07
CA TYR A 529 42.98 10.46 28.90
C TYR A 529 42.65 9.09 29.55
N GLY A 530 42.96 7.95 28.92
CA GLY A 530 43.45 7.73 27.55
C GLY A 530 44.14 6.36 27.36
N GLY A 531 44.08 5.80 26.13
CA GLY A 531 44.82 4.60 25.69
C GLY A 531 44.27 3.24 26.17
N GLN A 532 44.71 2.08 25.64
CA GLN A 532 45.43 1.78 24.39
C GLN A 532 45.45 0.24 24.16
N GLY A 533 45.42 -0.23 22.90
CA GLY A 533 45.55 -1.67 22.55
C GLY A 533 44.30 -2.52 22.81
N GLY A 534 44.06 -3.64 22.14
CA GLY A 534 44.86 -4.38 21.15
C GLY A 534 44.86 -5.87 21.48
N GLY A 535 44.16 -6.70 20.71
CA GLY A 535 44.05 -8.14 20.99
C GLY A 535 43.31 -8.92 19.91
N ASN A 536 44.01 -9.86 19.29
CA ASN A 536 43.50 -10.76 18.25
C ASN A 536 42.93 -12.05 18.89
N GLY A 537 41.91 -12.67 18.31
CA GLY A 537 41.27 -13.86 18.92
C GLY A 537 40.25 -14.55 18.01
N GLY A 538 40.73 -15.38 17.08
CA GLY A 538 39.87 -16.25 16.30
C GLY A 538 39.36 -17.45 17.11
N GLY A 539 38.07 -17.76 17.01
CA GLY A 539 37.43 -18.90 17.67
C GLY A 539 36.53 -19.67 16.71
N ASN A 540 36.99 -20.84 16.26
CA ASN A 540 36.25 -21.70 15.32
C ASN A 540 35.18 -22.50 16.09
N GLY A 541 33.90 -22.18 15.90
CA GLY A 541 32.77 -22.74 16.66
C GLY A 541 31.87 -23.67 15.84
N ASN A 542 32.35 -24.86 15.51
CA ASN A 542 31.61 -25.86 14.72
C ASN A 542 30.49 -26.51 15.56
N TRP A 543 29.22 -26.17 15.31
CA TRP A 543 28.06 -26.84 15.91
C TRP A 543 27.27 -27.64 14.87
N LYS A 544 27.34 -28.96 14.98
CA LYS A 544 26.49 -29.91 14.25
C LYS A 544 25.10 -29.96 14.86
N GLY A 545 24.10 -30.26 14.04
CA GLY A 545 22.69 -30.21 14.41
C GLY A 545 22.24 -31.27 15.42
N GLY A 546 21.13 -30.97 16.09
CA GLY A 546 20.37 -31.88 16.93
C GLY A 546 18.88 -31.76 16.62
N SER A 547 18.28 -32.81 16.10
CA SER A 547 16.87 -32.84 15.70
C SER A 547 15.94 -33.24 16.86
N GLY A 548 14.83 -32.53 17.02
CA GLY A 548 13.55 -33.16 17.33
C GLY A 548 12.93 -32.93 18.72
N LYS A 549 11.64 -32.56 18.66
CA LYS A 549 10.56 -32.85 19.63
C LYS A 549 10.64 -32.22 21.04
N SER A 550 9.78 -31.22 21.26
CA SER A 550 8.59 -31.42 22.11
C SER A 550 7.61 -30.26 21.97
N TRP A 551 6.43 -30.53 21.40
CA TRP A 551 5.26 -29.66 21.51
C TRP A 551 4.39 -30.17 22.65
N GLY A 552 3.92 -29.27 23.52
CA GLY A 552 2.80 -29.57 24.41
C GLY A 552 2.90 -28.97 25.81
N LYS A 553 2.11 -27.94 26.06
CA LYS A 553 0.89 -28.11 26.88
C LYS A 553 -0.12 -27.01 26.61
N PHE A 554 -1.37 -27.41 26.42
CA PHE A 554 -2.52 -26.52 26.46
C PHE A 554 -2.65 -25.92 27.86
N ASP A 555 -3.05 -24.65 27.94
CA ASP A 555 -3.97 -24.24 28.99
C ASP A 555 -5.32 -23.88 28.36
N LYS A 556 -6.38 -24.50 28.85
CA LYS A 556 -7.76 -24.30 28.43
C LYS A 556 -8.51 -23.70 29.61
N ASN A 557 -8.41 -22.39 29.82
CA ASN A 557 -9.37 -21.61 30.61
C ASN A 557 -9.14 -20.09 30.50
N PHE A 558 -9.69 -19.44 29.46
CA PHE A 558 -10.02 -18.01 29.54
C PHE A 558 -11.18 -17.63 28.60
N ARG A 559 -12.40 -18.09 28.92
CA ARG A 559 -13.63 -17.43 28.47
C ARG A 559 -13.94 -16.31 29.45
N GLY A 560 -13.80 -15.07 29.00
CA GLY A 560 -14.00 -13.88 29.84
C GLY A 560 -13.67 -12.61 29.06
N GLN A 561 -14.54 -12.25 28.11
CA GLN A 561 -14.48 -10.93 27.48
C GLN A 561 -14.73 -9.87 28.56
N ARG A 562 -13.75 -8.98 28.79
CA ARG A 562 -14.02 -7.66 29.33
C ARG A 562 -14.01 -6.69 28.16
N GLU A 563 -15.16 -6.11 27.88
CA GLU A 563 -15.23 -4.94 27.01
C GLU A 563 -14.41 -3.81 27.63
N VAL A 564 -13.64 -3.11 26.79
CA VAL A 564 -12.86 -1.94 27.21
C VAL A 564 -13.63 -0.69 26.78
N PRO A 565 -14.19 0.10 27.70
CA PRO A 565 -14.88 1.34 27.34
C PRO A 565 -13.88 2.35 26.75
N GLY A 566 -14.18 2.92 25.58
CA GLY A 566 -13.42 4.04 25.02
C GLY A 566 -12.54 3.77 23.79
N ALA A 567 -12.73 2.66 23.07
CA ALA A 567 -12.14 2.53 21.73
C ALA A 567 -12.80 3.55 20.75
N PRO A 568 -12.03 4.42 20.06
CA PRO A 568 -12.60 5.29 19.04
C PRO A 568 -13.09 4.44 17.84
N PRO A 569 -14.17 4.84 17.15
CA PRO A 569 -14.66 4.10 16.01
C PRO A 569 -13.58 4.03 14.91
N PRO A 570 -13.46 2.91 14.18
CA PRO A 570 -12.43 2.74 13.18
C PRO A 570 -12.56 3.82 12.10
N ALA A 571 -11.43 4.44 11.75
CA ALA A 571 -11.37 5.48 10.72
C ALA A 571 -12.06 4.99 9.44
N ARG A 572 -13.13 5.68 9.03
CA ARG A 572 -13.90 5.32 7.83
C ARG A 572 -12.95 5.23 6.64
N ARG A 573 -12.86 4.05 6.02
CA ARG A 573 -12.27 3.91 4.69
C ARG A 573 -12.96 4.90 3.77
N VAL A 574 -12.20 5.67 3.01
CA VAL A 574 -12.75 6.43 1.89
C VAL A 574 -13.03 5.41 0.79
N VAL A 575 -14.22 4.81 0.86
CA VAL A 575 -14.77 3.98 -0.21
C VAL A 575 -15.06 4.93 -1.37
N THR A 576 -14.53 4.65 -2.56
CA THR A 576 -14.95 5.36 -3.78
C THR A 576 -16.47 5.29 -3.87
N PRO A 577 -17.20 6.41 -3.93
CA PRO A 577 -18.65 6.39 -3.99
C PRO A 577 -19.12 5.46 -5.10
N ILE A 578 -20.11 4.61 -4.83
CA ILE A 578 -20.51 3.55 -5.77
C ILE A 578 -20.94 4.10 -7.13
N ALA A 579 -21.55 5.30 -7.17
CA ALA A 579 -21.85 6.03 -8.40
C ALA A 579 -20.59 6.40 -9.20
N GLN A 580 -19.47 6.73 -8.55
CA GLN A 580 -18.19 7.01 -9.22
C GLN A 580 -17.54 5.72 -9.76
N ARG A 581 -17.59 4.61 -9.01
CA ARG A 581 -17.15 3.29 -9.50
C ARG A 581 -17.95 2.86 -10.72
N LEU A 582 -19.27 3.03 -10.67
CA LEU A 582 -20.19 2.72 -11.77
C LEU A 582 -19.95 3.62 -13.00
N LEU A 583 -19.70 4.91 -12.79
CA LEU A 583 -19.32 5.85 -13.85
C LEU A 583 -18.00 5.46 -14.52
N GLN A 584 -17.00 5.04 -13.75
CA GLN A 584 -15.71 4.57 -14.27
C GLN A 584 -15.88 3.28 -15.09
N LEU A 585 -16.61 2.29 -14.55
CA LEU A 585 -16.88 1.00 -15.19
C LEU A 585 -17.60 1.16 -16.53
N LEU A 586 -18.66 1.96 -16.60
CA LEU A 586 -19.41 2.18 -17.85
C LEU A 586 -18.66 3.07 -18.85
N LEU A 587 -17.66 3.84 -18.40
CA LEU A 587 -16.80 4.65 -19.26
C LEU A 587 -15.64 3.86 -19.87
N THR A 588 -15.12 2.83 -19.18
CA THR A 588 -14.13 1.88 -19.72
C THR A 588 -14.77 0.76 -20.52
N HIS A 589 -15.96 0.29 -20.11
CA HIS A 589 -16.72 -0.77 -20.78
C HIS A 589 -18.13 -0.30 -21.20
N PRO A 590 -18.28 0.57 -22.24
CA PRO A 590 -19.59 1.10 -22.64
C PRO A 590 -20.59 0.01 -23.08
N ALA A 591 -20.09 -1.12 -23.57
CA ALA A 591 -20.92 -2.26 -23.95
C ALA A 591 -21.73 -2.84 -22.78
N SER A 592 -21.27 -2.68 -21.54
CA SER A 592 -21.98 -3.15 -20.33
C SER A 592 -23.28 -2.40 -20.05
N VAL A 593 -23.54 -1.26 -20.72
CA VAL A 593 -24.87 -0.62 -20.71
C VAL A 593 -25.95 -1.52 -21.30
N ASN A 594 -25.60 -2.48 -22.16
CA ASN A 594 -26.57 -3.44 -22.70
C ASN A 594 -27.01 -4.50 -21.66
N GLU A 595 -26.27 -4.68 -20.57
CA GLU A 595 -26.62 -5.57 -19.46
C GLU A 595 -27.57 -4.89 -18.44
N LEU A 596 -27.86 -3.59 -18.62
CA LEU A 596 -28.85 -2.87 -17.81
C LEU A 596 -30.26 -3.17 -18.29
N ASP A 597 -31.07 -3.76 -17.41
CA ASP A 597 -32.51 -3.95 -17.60
C ASP A 597 -33.33 -2.73 -17.15
N ASP A 598 -34.60 -2.68 -17.58
CA ASP A 598 -35.53 -1.58 -17.26
C ASP A 598 -35.70 -1.37 -15.74
N ALA A 599 -35.57 -2.45 -14.95
CA ALA A 599 -35.63 -2.39 -13.49
C ALA A 599 -34.41 -1.68 -12.89
N SER A 600 -33.21 -2.02 -13.34
CA SER A 600 -31.95 -1.36 -12.94
C SER A 600 -31.93 0.11 -13.34
N GLU A 601 -32.38 0.45 -14.55
CA GLU A 601 -32.48 1.86 -14.97
C GLU A 601 -33.51 2.64 -14.13
N THR A 602 -34.66 2.05 -13.81
CA THR A 602 -35.67 2.67 -12.94
C THR A 602 -35.16 2.87 -11.50
N MET A 603 -34.39 1.91 -10.99
CA MET A 603 -33.72 1.99 -9.68
C MET A 603 -32.65 3.08 -9.65
N LEU A 604 -31.80 3.18 -10.68
CA LEU A 604 -30.83 4.26 -10.83
C LEU A 604 -31.54 5.62 -11.00
N ALA A 605 -32.67 5.66 -11.70
CA ALA A 605 -33.46 6.87 -11.90
C ALA A 605 -34.15 7.42 -10.65
N SER A 606 -34.45 6.54 -9.69
CA SER A 606 -35.07 6.88 -8.40
C SER A 606 -34.06 7.08 -7.25
N THR A 607 -32.78 6.79 -7.47
CA THR A 607 -31.72 6.93 -6.46
C THR A 607 -30.91 8.21 -6.66
N ALA A 608 -30.93 9.10 -5.67
CA ALA A 608 -30.15 10.33 -5.67
C ALA A 608 -28.64 10.06 -5.67
N GLY A 609 -27.87 10.87 -6.40
CA GLY A 609 -26.41 10.75 -6.54
C GLY A 609 -25.93 9.91 -7.73
N PHE A 610 -26.84 9.46 -8.59
CA PHE A 610 -26.56 8.70 -9.82
C PHE A 610 -26.87 9.46 -11.11
N GLU A 611 -27.08 10.78 -11.02
CA GLU A 611 -27.49 11.64 -12.14
C GLU A 611 -26.49 11.55 -13.30
N THR A 612 -25.19 11.68 -13.02
CA THR A 612 -24.11 11.56 -14.01
C THR A 612 -24.03 10.16 -14.64
N VAL A 613 -24.36 9.11 -13.88
CA VAL A 613 -24.38 7.72 -14.40
C VAL A 613 -25.53 7.55 -15.39
N ARG A 614 -26.73 8.08 -15.06
CA ARG A 614 -27.90 8.04 -15.93
C ARG A 614 -27.68 8.86 -17.21
N GLU A 615 -27.08 10.04 -17.08
CA GLU A 615 -26.68 10.85 -18.22
C GLU A 615 -25.70 10.08 -19.12
N LEU A 616 -24.71 9.37 -18.56
CA LEU A 616 -23.79 8.51 -19.33
C LEU A 616 -24.52 7.33 -20.01
N VAL A 617 -25.40 6.62 -19.31
CA VAL A 617 -26.22 5.52 -19.89
C VAL A 617 -27.04 6.03 -21.07
N ALA A 618 -27.70 7.18 -20.92
CA ALA A 618 -28.45 7.81 -22.00
C ALA A 618 -27.54 8.24 -23.17
N LEU A 619 -26.33 8.76 -22.89
CA LEU A 619 -25.35 9.10 -23.93
C LEU A 619 -24.90 7.87 -24.72
N VAL A 620 -24.58 6.75 -24.03
CA VAL A 620 -24.22 5.48 -24.68
C VAL A 620 -25.36 4.98 -25.57
N ARG A 621 -26.60 4.91 -25.05
CA ARG A 621 -27.77 4.42 -25.81
C ARG A 621 -28.14 5.31 -27.00
N THR A 622 -27.98 6.63 -26.90
CA THR A 622 -28.34 7.58 -27.98
C THR A 622 -27.26 7.72 -29.06
N THR A 623 -25.99 7.55 -28.71
CA THR A 623 -24.86 7.79 -29.64
C THR A 623 -24.21 6.51 -30.16
N GLY A 624 -24.41 5.37 -29.50
CA GLY A 624 -23.75 4.10 -29.84
C GLY A 624 -22.23 4.12 -29.60
N ALA A 625 -21.72 5.08 -28.81
CA ALA A 625 -20.30 5.25 -28.56
C ALA A 625 -19.69 4.02 -27.84
N SER A 626 -18.80 3.31 -28.53
CA SER A 626 -18.28 2.00 -28.11
C SER A 626 -16.99 2.04 -27.28
N HIS A 627 -16.37 3.22 -27.10
CA HIS A 627 -15.14 3.38 -26.33
C HIS A 627 -15.06 4.76 -25.67
N THR A 628 -14.27 4.88 -24.58
CA THR A 628 -14.08 6.09 -23.77
C THR A 628 -13.85 7.37 -24.60
N GLY A 629 -13.00 7.31 -25.63
CA GLY A 629 -12.73 8.45 -26.51
C GLY A 629 -13.94 8.96 -27.30
N ALA A 630 -14.83 8.05 -27.75
CA ALA A 630 -16.06 8.42 -28.45
C ALA A 630 -17.09 9.02 -27.48
N LEU A 631 -17.15 8.52 -26.24
CA LEU A 631 -18.02 9.07 -25.20
C LEU A 631 -17.61 10.49 -24.77
N ILE A 632 -16.30 10.74 -24.59
CA ILE A 632 -15.80 12.08 -24.28
C ILE A 632 -16.13 13.05 -25.41
N GLN A 633 -15.95 12.65 -26.67
CA GLN A 633 -16.29 13.47 -27.84
C GLN A 633 -17.80 13.71 -27.95
N ALA A 634 -18.63 12.68 -27.73
CA ALA A 634 -20.08 12.79 -27.74
C ALA A 634 -20.64 13.66 -26.61
N ALA A 635 -19.92 13.75 -25.49
CA ALA A 635 -20.26 14.62 -24.37
C ALA A 635 -19.82 16.08 -24.55
N GLU A 636 -19.08 16.45 -25.60
CA GLU A 636 -18.60 17.82 -25.81
C GLU A 636 -19.76 18.83 -25.81
N GLY A 637 -19.67 19.87 -24.98
CA GLY A 637 -20.72 20.87 -24.80
C GLY A 637 -21.85 20.50 -23.83
N THR A 638 -21.82 19.32 -23.21
CA THR A 638 -22.82 18.88 -22.21
C THR A 638 -22.30 18.96 -20.76
N SER A 639 -23.19 18.76 -19.78
CA SER A 639 -22.87 18.57 -18.36
C SER A 639 -21.87 17.44 -18.11
N LEU A 640 -21.88 16.40 -18.94
CA LEU A 640 -21.02 15.22 -18.84
C LEU A 640 -19.56 15.45 -19.21
N ALA A 641 -19.23 16.48 -20.00
CA ALA A 641 -17.88 16.66 -20.55
C ALA A 641 -16.80 16.63 -19.45
N GLN A 642 -16.99 17.43 -18.39
CA GLN A 642 -16.01 17.53 -17.30
C GLN A 642 -15.98 16.27 -16.40
N PRO A 643 -17.13 15.71 -15.93
CA PRO A 643 -17.15 14.43 -15.23
C PRO A 643 -16.49 13.27 -15.99
N LEU A 644 -16.75 13.11 -17.29
CA LEU A 644 -16.17 12.01 -18.08
C LEU A 644 -14.68 12.20 -18.33
N VAL A 645 -14.19 13.43 -18.56
CA VAL A 645 -12.75 13.68 -18.63
C VAL A 645 -12.07 13.37 -17.29
N MET A 646 -12.66 13.77 -16.16
CA MET A 646 -12.10 13.46 -14.84
C MET A 646 -12.11 11.96 -14.54
N ALA A 647 -13.21 11.26 -14.82
CA ALA A 647 -13.32 9.81 -14.67
C ALA A 647 -12.31 9.07 -15.57
N ALA A 648 -12.19 9.45 -16.85
CA ALA A 648 -11.21 8.88 -17.76
C ALA A 648 -9.76 9.11 -17.30
N THR A 649 -9.43 10.27 -16.71
CA THR A 649 -8.07 10.48 -16.18
C THR A 649 -7.71 9.56 -15.02
N ALA A 650 -8.69 9.02 -14.29
CA ALA A 650 -8.46 8.02 -13.26
C ALA A 650 -8.21 6.61 -13.83
N THR A 651 -8.80 6.27 -14.99
CA THR A 651 -8.75 4.91 -15.56
C THR A 651 -7.63 4.68 -16.59
N ILE A 652 -6.85 5.71 -16.97
CA ILE A 652 -5.72 5.63 -17.94
C ILE A 652 -4.64 4.58 -17.59
N TYR A 653 -4.59 4.12 -16.33
CA TYR A 653 -3.60 3.16 -15.82
C TYR A 653 -4.22 1.89 -15.22
N GLU A 654 -5.53 1.67 -15.42
CA GLU A 654 -6.21 0.46 -14.97
C GLU A 654 -6.15 -0.60 -16.08
N ASP A 655 -5.79 -1.83 -15.72
CA ASP A 655 -5.81 -2.97 -16.66
C ASP A 655 -7.27 -3.35 -16.99
N GLU A 656 -7.47 -4.00 -18.14
CA GLU A 656 -8.80 -4.40 -18.63
C GLU A 656 -9.48 -5.37 -17.65
N LEU A 657 -10.69 -5.04 -17.17
CA LEU A 657 -11.38 -5.83 -16.15
C LEU A 657 -11.78 -7.22 -16.70
N PRO A 658 -11.47 -8.33 -16.00
CA PRO A 658 -11.78 -9.69 -16.49
C PRO A 658 -13.28 -10.02 -16.58
N ASP A 659 -14.12 -9.44 -15.72
CA ASP A 659 -15.59 -9.62 -15.72
C ASP A 659 -16.31 -8.28 -15.47
N PRO A 660 -16.39 -7.38 -16.48
CA PRO A 660 -17.05 -6.08 -16.33
C PRO A 660 -18.56 -6.19 -16.09
N ALA A 661 -19.19 -7.25 -16.61
CA ALA A 661 -20.61 -7.54 -16.41
C ALA A 661 -20.92 -7.98 -14.98
N GLY A 662 -20.07 -8.83 -14.41
CA GLY A 662 -20.13 -9.23 -12.99
C GLY A 662 -19.90 -8.06 -12.03
N GLU A 663 -18.91 -7.22 -12.31
CA GLU A 663 -18.65 -5.99 -11.55
C GLU A 663 -19.82 -5.01 -11.61
N LEU A 664 -20.48 -4.89 -12.76
CA LEU A 664 -21.71 -4.11 -12.93
C LEU A 664 -22.86 -4.70 -12.09
N PHE A 665 -23.08 -6.01 -12.18
CA PHE A 665 -24.13 -6.72 -11.44
C PHE A 665 -23.96 -6.60 -9.91
N ASP A 666 -22.74 -6.78 -9.40
CA ASP A 666 -22.45 -6.64 -7.97
C ASP A 666 -22.60 -5.19 -7.47
N ALA A 667 -22.27 -4.21 -8.32
CA ALA A 667 -22.55 -2.81 -8.05
C ALA A 667 -24.07 -2.55 -7.97
N LEU A 668 -24.85 -3.00 -8.96
CA LEU A 668 -26.31 -2.84 -8.99
C LEU A 668 -27.00 -3.49 -7.78
N ARG A 669 -26.61 -4.72 -7.40
CA ARG A 669 -27.10 -5.40 -6.18
C ARG A 669 -26.80 -4.61 -4.91
N THR A 670 -25.64 -3.96 -4.84
CA THR A 670 -25.27 -3.11 -3.69
C THR A 670 -26.15 -1.86 -3.63
N ILE A 671 -26.44 -1.23 -4.77
CA ILE A 671 -27.32 -0.05 -4.84
C ILE A 671 -28.76 -0.42 -4.48
N GLU A 672 -29.26 -1.55 -5.01
CA GLU A 672 -30.59 -2.09 -4.68
C GLU A 672 -30.70 -2.41 -3.18
N PHE A 673 -29.67 -3.02 -2.60
CA PHE A 673 -29.62 -3.31 -1.16
C PHE A 673 -29.66 -2.03 -0.31
N ASP A 674 -28.86 -1.02 -0.67
CA ASP A 674 -28.83 0.26 0.03
C ASP A 674 -30.14 1.05 -0.14
N ALA A 675 -30.81 0.92 -1.28
CA ALA A 675 -32.13 1.50 -1.52
C ALA A 675 -33.21 0.83 -0.66
N ALA A 676 -33.24 -0.52 -0.64
CA ALA A 676 -34.15 -1.29 0.20
C ALA A 676 -33.92 -1.03 1.70
N ALA A 677 -32.65 -0.87 2.13
CA ALA A 677 -32.31 -0.51 3.49
C ALA A 677 -32.83 0.89 3.89
N ARG A 678 -32.69 1.89 3.00
CA ARG A 678 -33.24 3.24 3.22
C ARG A 678 -34.77 3.23 3.31
N GLU A 679 -35.44 2.50 2.41
CA GLU A 679 -36.90 2.38 2.43
C GLU A 679 -37.38 1.67 3.70
N GLN A 680 -36.72 0.59 4.10
CA GLN A 680 -37.00 -0.13 5.34
C GLN A 680 -36.83 0.78 6.56
N GLN A 681 -35.78 1.59 6.61
CA GLN A 681 -35.52 2.51 7.72
C GLN A 681 -36.53 3.68 7.74
N ALA A 682 -37.00 4.15 6.59
CA ALA A 682 -38.09 5.13 6.50
C ALA A 682 -39.43 4.56 7.01
N LEU A 683 -39.75 3.30 6.71
CA LEU A 683 -40.93 2.62 7.23
C LEU A 683 -40.88 2.43 8.76
N ILE A 684 -39.71 2.09 9.30
CA ILE A 684 -39.48 2.04 10.76
C ILE A 684 -39.68 3.44 11.38
N ALA A 685 -39.08 4.48 10.80
CA ALA A 685 -39.20 5.85 11.30
C ALA A 685 -40.64 6.39 11.21
N GLY A 686 -41.43 5.93 10.23
CA GLY A 686 -42.87 6.16 10.12
C GLY A 686 -43.74 5.31 11.07
N GLY A 687 -43.14 4.54 11.99
CA GLY A 687 -43.86 3.77 13.01
C GLY A 687 -44.58 2.51 12.51
N LEU A 688 -44.34 2.06 11.27
CA LEU A 688 -44.96 0.86 10.69
C LEU A 688 -46.50 0.82 10.81
N THR A 689 -47.14 1.99 10.73
CA THR A 689 -48.59 2.13 10.92
C THR A 689 -49.37 1.61 9.71
N GLY A 690 -50.21 0.59 9.93
CA GLY A 690 -51.04 -0.04 8.89
C GLY A 690 -50.44 -1.34 8.33
N ASP A 691 -51.29 -2.22 7.83
CA ASP A 691 -50.85 -3.56 7.41
C ASP A 691 -50.07 -3.55 6.09
N ASP A 692 -50.34 -2.59 5.19
CA ASP A 692 -49.55 -2.37 3.97
C ASP A 692 -48.08 -2.01 4.29
N ALA A 693 -47.85 -1.18 5.32
CA ALA A 693 -46.50 -0.80 5.75
C ALA A 693 -45.73 -2.00 6.33
N LYS A 694 -46.41 -2.87 7.09
CA LYS A 694 -45.84 -4.12 7.61
C LYS A 694 -45.56 -5.13 6.49
N ALA A 695 -46.47 -5.28 5.53
CA ALA A 695 -46.30 -6.16 4.38
C ALA A 695 -45.10 -5.71 3.52
N ARG A 696 -44.99 -4.40 3.24
CA ARG A 696 -43.85 -3.81 2.53
C ARG A 696 -42.53 -4.00 3.29
N TYR A 697 -42.52 -3.81 4.61
CA TYR A 697 -41.36 -4.05 5.46
C TYR A 697 -40.87 -5.50 5.41
N LEU A 698 -41.78 -6.48 5.44
CA LEU A 698 -41.45 -7.89 5.33
C LEU A 698 -40.90 -8.24 3.94
N ALA A 699 -41.51 -7.74 2.87
CA ALA A 699 -41.03 -7.93 1.50
C ALA A 699 -39.61 -7.35 1.29
N LEU A 700 -39.34 -6.15 1.82
CA LEU A 700 -38.00 -5.56 1.80
C LEU A 700 -36.99 -6.40 2.59
N LYS A 701 -37.37 -6.91 3.76
CA LYS A 701 -36.52 -7.77 4.60
C LYS A 701 -36.14 -9.08 3.86
N GLU A 702 -37.08 -9.69 3.17
CA GLU A 702 -36.86 -10.89 2.35
C GLU A 702 -35.94 -10.58 1.16
N ARG A 703 -36.24 -9.52 0.40
CA ARG A 703 -35.42 -9.09 -0.73
C ARG A 703 -33.97 -8.76 -0.33
N MET A 704 -33.79 -8.07 0.78
CA MET A 704 -32.46 -7.80 1.36
C MET A 704 -31.71 -9.07 1.80
N ALA A 705 -32.41 -10.16 2.14
CA ALA A 705 -31.79 -11.45 2.41
C ALA A 705 -31.38 -12.18 1.12
N GLU A 706 -32.13 -12.03 0.02
CA GLU A 706 -31.73 -12.53 -1.30
C GLU A 706 -30.50 -11.80 -1.85
N LEU A 707 -30.46 -10.48 -1.73
CA LEU A 707 -29.35 -9.65 -2.22
C LEU A 707 -28.02 -9.94 -1.50
N LYS A 708 -28.08 -10.47 -0.27
CA LYS A 708 -26.91 -10.94 0.50
C LYS A 708 -26.41 -12.33 0.11
N LYS A 709 -27.14 -13.12 -0.67
CA LYS A 709 -26.66 -14.43 -1.15
C LYS A 709 -25.50 -14.18 -2.13
N PRO A 710 -24.39 -14.94 -2.06
CA PRO A 710 -23.31 -14.83 -3.04
C PRO A 710 -23.80 -15.21 -4.43
N ARG A 711 -23.15 -14.65 -5.47
CA ARG A 711 -23.43 -14.98 -6.87
C ARG A 711 -23.23 -16.48 -7.08
N VAL A 712 -24.30 -17.18 -7.45
CA VAL A 712 -24.18 -18.54 -7.99
C VAL A 712 -23.66 -18.36 -9.41
N ILE A 713 -22.44 -18.84 -9.65
CA ILE A 713 -21.87 -18.92 -10.99
C ILE A 713 -22.33 -20.27 -11.55
N GLU A 714 -23.27 -20.23 -12.50
CA GLU A 714 -23.62 -21.38 -13.36
C GLU A 714 -22.67 -21.45 -14.56
#